data_AF-A0A182SM13-F1
#
_entry.id   AF-A0A182SM13-F1
#
_cell.length_a   1.000
_cell.length_b   1.000
_cell.length_c   1.000
_cell.angle_alpha   90.00
_cell.angle_beta   90.00
_cell.angle_gamma   90.00
#
_symmetry.space_group_name_H-M   'P 1'
#
loop_
_entity.id
_entity.type
_entity.pdbx_description
1 polymer ?
#
loop_
_entity_poly.entity_id
_entity_poly.type
_entity_poly.pdbx_seq_one_letter_code
_entity_poly.pdbx_strand_id
1 'polypeptide(L)'
;MASTLNPATLEKLLHPIQEIRVRSLHDIDSTLRRALWENVDIGVNASVLFKNLIRWFGHVPLVMELTVLEIMSLLLESKYGKEIVTFFTPTRVIKELMKIRYLTGTNAKCDELVETIIKQVERIKSGSITSISTTSSMTSIDLDSVANSVGSLKLDATDLTHDEGKPAESGKSKRTVINSFASRWKGDDSFYTECWDVQDSNVVGTGRVSIRKGYGMLLYLVESFRKRIRQRMLTVTYIPVQEKRARTQISLGAFVYEMFKLCIDQLKELSNDVDKLASNMILIVLSQTTTFLMTEHFSDQQKIPAHRFGELCGDIGHLAKHYRQEWELDSKKLFTRTRYRITMQILLDFVRLWQKEPEAEDEADETAGAGGRSGTLQYKFVDIKLSSSAHRKALEHSDRVWRDECLIAMYDYPLRYSCPEMYEQLGTFVDKAKAPLLDILMNLKEKMIPAVHLLRDTSVNAKMRDEHLLIMGSEAIKTLCLHRSIELVRCILKAVGNCASSITEDEPLWDIIESITVRLLANEDEEIRSEVYEICANMMKEFIGQLDDGAILTRRGLLSSSAPKLRAMGIPLSLQILTEITCFGYTSSNSKIRQCAETMLLFLCNSKAYLREKWTDVQEILLPIAPLLQAAAIGLNETKLGRVVIGMFHPDFGLPWLDILQGNLRMLFHIQSGIREE
;
A
#
# COMPACT_ATOMS: atom_id res chain seq x y z
N MET A 1 18.69 11.51 58.50
CA MET A 1 17.66 12.26 57.75
C MET A 1 16.63 11.26 57.24
N ALA A 2 15.34 11.53 57.52
CA ALA A 2 14.24 10.57 57.61
C ALA A 2 14.25 9.45 56.54
N SER A 3 14.21 8.19 57.00
CA SER A 3 14.10 6.97 56.20
C SER A 3 12.63 6.61 55.88
N THR A 4 11.68 7.50 56.18
CA THR A 4 10.25 7.25 56.06
C THR A 4 9.69 7.79 54.74
N LEU A 5 8.87 6.98 54.07
CA LEU A 5 8.15 7.40 52.87
C LEU A 5 7.08 8.44 53.25
N ASN A 6 6.96 9.50 52.46
CA ASN A 6 5.93 10.52 52.67
C ASN A 6 4.61 10.04 52.03
N PRO A 7 3.46 10.03 52.72
CA PRO A 7 2.17 9.67 52.11
C PRO A 7 1.85 10.51 50.85
N ALA A 8 2.34 11.75 50.76
CA ALA A 8 2.17 12.59 49.58
C ALA A 8 2.96 12.10 48.35
N THR A 9 4.05 11.34 48.49
CA THR A 9 4.75 10.74 47.34
C THR A 9 4.00 9.52 46.80
N LEU A 10 3.23 8.84 47.66
CA LEU A 10 2.39 7.71 47.29
C LEU A 10 1.23 8.11 46.37
N GLU A 11 0.63 9.28 46.60
CA GLU A 11 -0.43 9.82 45.75
C GLU A 11 0.11 10.29 44.38
N LYS A 12 1.34 10.84 44.37
CA LYS A 12 1.99 11.31 43.15
C LYS A 12 2.39 10.19 42.17
N LEU A 13 2.47 8.94 42.63
CA LEU A 13 2.65 7.76 41.75
C LEU A 13 1.54 7.60 40.71
N LEU A 14 0.32 8.08 41.01
CA LEU A 14 -0.85 7.98 40.11
C LEU A 14 -1.19 9.31 39.43
N HIS A 15 -0.27 10.28 39.47
CA HIS A 15 -0.50 11.61 38.93
C HIS A 15 -0.68 11.56 37.40
N PRO A 16 -1.58 12.38 36.77
CA PRO A 16 -1.79 12.35 35.33
C PRO A 16 -0.54 12.70 34.50
N ILE A 17 0.32 13.59 35.01
CA ILE A 17 1.60 13.96 34.38
C ILE A 17 2.68 12.88 34.62
N GLN A 18 3.22 12.32 33.53
CA GLN A 18 4.24 11.25 33.54
C GLN A 18 5.52 11.62 34.31
N GLU A 19 6.04 12.83 34.13
CA GLU A 19 7.27 13.27 34.78
C GLU A 19 7.16 13.25 36.31
N ILE A 20 6.02 13.66 36.85
CA ILE A 20 5.74 13.65 38.30
C ILE A 20 5.70 12.21 38.83
N ARG A 21 5.12 11.28 38.06
CA ARG A 21 5.09 9.85 38.41
C ARG A 21 6.50 9.25 38.47
N VAL A 22 7.34 9.51 37.46
CA VAL A 22 8.70 8.95 37.37
C VAL A 22 9.60 9.48 38.49
N ARG A 23 9.55 10.78 38.80
CA ARG A 23 10.30 11.32 39.96
C ARG A 23 9.85 10.69 41.27
N SER A 24 8.54 10.54 41.46
CA SER A 24 7.99 9.91 42.67
C SER A 24 8.39 8.44 42.77
N LEU A 25 8.49 7.72 41.65
CA LEU A 25 8.97 6.34 41.62
C LEU A 25 10.44 6.23 42.04
N HIS A 26 11.32 7.12 41.56
CA HIS A 26 12.73 7.15 41.97
C HIS A 26 12.92 7.51 43.45
N ASP A 27 12.13 8.46 43.96
CA ASP A 27 12.13 8.80 45.38
C ASP A 27 11.69 7.59 46.24
N ILE A 28 10.71 6.82 45.77
CA ILE A 28 10.23 5.61 46.44
C ILE A 28 11.27 4.49 46.37
N ASP A 29 11.88 4.25 45.21
CA ASP A 29 12.92 3.22 45.05
C ASP A 29 14.12 3.47 45.98
N SER A 30 14.67 4.69 45.96
CA SER A 30 15.81 5.07 46.80
C SER A 30 15.50 5.02 48.30
N THR A 31 14.30 5.47 48.69
CA THR A 31 13.88 5.45 50.11
C THR A 31 13.58 4.03 50.58
N LEU A 32 12.91 3.22 49.76
CA LEU A 32 12.59 1.83 50.09
C LEU A 32 13.86 1.00 50.25
N ARG A 33 14.80 1.08 49.30
CA ARG A 33 16.08 0.36 49.39
C ARG A 33 16.86 0.72 50.65
N ARG A 34 16.90 2.02 51.00
CA ARG A 34 17.55 2.49 52.24
C ARG A 34 16.82 2.01 53.50
N ALA A 35 15.49 2.08 53.54
CA ALA A 35 14.70 1.62 54.68
C ALA A 35 14.84 0.11 54.91
N LEU A 36 14.86 -0.68 53.84
CA LEU A 36 15.10 -2.11 53.91
C LEU A 36 16.55 -2.43 54.34
N TRP A 37 17.54 -1.67 53.89
CA TRP A 37 18.94 -1.84 54.31
C TRP A 37 19.17 -1.50 55.79
N GLU A 38 18.57 -0.42 56.27
CA GLU A 38 18.67 0.02 57.67
C GLU A 38 17.70 -0.74 58.60
N ASN A 39 16.88 -1.66 58.07
CA ASN A 39 15.81 -2.38 58.77
C ASN A 39 14.74 -1.49 59.44
N VAL A 40 14.64 -0.23 59.01
CA VAL A 40 13.71 0.77 59.52
C VAL A 40 12.32 0.56 58.91
N ASP A 41 11.26 0.97 59.62
CA ASP A 41 9.90 0.95 59.08
C ASP A 41 9.74 1.98 57.96
N ILE A 42 9.05 1.61 56.87
CA ILE A 42 8.82 2.51 55.72
C ILE A 42 7.83 3.63 56.06
N GLY A 43 7.11 3.53 57.19
CA GLY A 43 6.21 4.57 57.70
C GLY A 43 4.92 4.78 56.89
N VAL A 44 4.69 3.93 55.89
CA VAL A 44 3.53 3.95 54.99
C VAL A 44 3.03 2.51 54.82
N ASN A 45 1.73 2.33 54.65
CA ASN A 45 1.15 1.01 54.48
C ASN A 45 1.69 0.32 53.21
N ALA A 46 2.46 -0.76 53.39
CA ALA A 46 3.11 -1.51 52.32
C ALA A 46 2.10 -2.09 51.31
N SER A 47 0.91 -2.48 51.78
CA SER A 47 -0.17 -2.97 50.93
C SER A 47 -0.74 -1.86 50.02
N VAL A 48 -0.79 -0.61 50.50
CA VAL A 48 -1.21 0.54 49.68
C VAL A 48 -0.15 0.89 48.64
N LEU A 49 1.13 0.82 49.00
CA LEU A 49 2.23 0.97 48.04
C LEU A 49 2.18 -0.11 46.95
N PHE A 50 2.04 -1.37 47.35
CA PHE A 50 1.92 -2.48 46.41
C PHE A 50 0.70 -2.30 45.47
N LYS A 51 -0.44 -1.81 45.99
CA LYS A 51 -1.61 -1.44 45.18
C LYS A 51 -1.30 -0.40 44.12
N ASN A 52 -0.54 0.64 44.48
CA ASN A 52 -0.23 1.74 43.57
C ASN A 52 0.82 1.33 42.52
N LEU A 53 1.73 0.42 42.86
CA LEU A 53 2.65 -0.19 41.90
C LEU A 53 1.92 -1.07 40.88
N ILE A 54 0.90 -1.84 41.29
CA ILE A 54 0.04 -2.58 40.35
C ILE A 54 -0.68 -1.60 39.40
N ARG A 55 -1.20 -0.49 39.93
CA ARG A 55 -1.90 0.54 39.14
C ARG A 55 -0.97 1.29 38.17
N TRP A 56 0.34 1.29 38.39
CA TRP A 56 1.32 1.88 37.48
C TRP A 56 1.17 1.36 36.05
N PHE A 57 0.93 0.05 35.92
CA PHE A 57 0.73 -0.64 34.63
C PHE A 57 -0.58 -0.27 33.92
N GLY A 58 -1.43 0.57 34.51
CA GLY A 58 -2.62 1.13 33.87
C GLY A 58 -2.37 2.46 33.12
N HIS A 59 -1.16 3.03 33.21
CA HIS A 59 -0.83 4.29 32.53
C HIS A 59 -0.21 4.06 31.15
N VAL A 60 -0.61 4.86 30.16
CA VAL A 60 -0.07 4.84 28.79
C VAL A 60 0.55 6.20 28.47
N PRO A 61 1.79 6.27 27.94
CA PRO A 61 2.69 5.15 27.65
C PRO A 61 3.22 4.48 28.94
N LEU A 62 3.48 3.17 28.87
CA LEU A 62 4.18 2.43 29.93
C LEU A 62 5.65 2.82 29.92
N VAL A 63 6.20 3.08 31.11
CA VAL A 63 7.60 3.51 31.30
C VAL A 63 8.09 2.96 32.63
N MET A 64 9.37 2.61 32.73
CA MET A 64 10.03 2.14 33.95
C MET A 64 9.44 0.83 34.52
N GLU A 65 8.90 -0.04 33.67
CA GLU A 65 8.23 -1.30 34.04
C GLU A 65 9.14 -2.20 34.87
N LEU A 66 10.41 -2.30 34.48
CA LEU A 66 11.41 -3.12 35.14
C LEU A 66 11.69 -2.64 36.57
N THR A 67 11.83 -1.32 36.77
CA THR A 67 12.03 -0.73 38.11
C THR A 67 10.81 -0.96 39.00
N VAL A 68 9.59 -0.87 38.46
CA VAL A 68 8.37 -1.14 39.23
C VAL A 68 8.31 -2.61 39.66
N LEU A 69 8.64 -3.55 38.77
CA LEU A 69 8.70 -4.98 39.09
C LEU A 69 9.78 -5.29 40.14
N GLU A 70 10.95 -4.67 40.05
CA GLU A 70 12.01 -4.81 41.06
C GLU A 70 11.53 -4.34 42.45
N ILE A 71 10.86 -3.19 42.53
CA ILE A 71 10.29 -2.68 43.78
C ILE A 71 9.24 -3.66 44.34
N MET A 72 8.38 -4.22 43.47
CA MET A 72 7.38 -5.21 43.88
C MET A 72 8.04 -6.49 44.43
N SER A 73 9.11 -6.96 43.79
CA SER A 73 9.91 -8.10 44.23
C SER A 73 10.54 -7.82 45.61
N LEU A 74 11.19 -6.66 45.78
CA LEU A 74 11.82 -6.26 47.05
C LEU A 74 10.81 -6.15 48.20
N LEU A 75 9.60 -5.65 47.93
CA LEU A 75 8.54 -5.59 48.94
C LEU A 75 8.08 -6.97 49.39
N LEU A 76 8.00 -7.94 48.47
CA LEU A 76 7.57 -9.30 48.78
C LEU A 76 8.66 -10.12 49.49
N GLU A 77 9.94 -9.83 49.25
CA GLU A 77 11.06 -10.44 49.98
C GLU A 77 11.29 -9.83 51.37
N SER A 78 10.77 -8.63 51.61
CA SER A 78 10.90 -7.95 52.89
C SER A 78 9.96 -8.47 53.99
N LYS A 79 10.09 -7.90 55.20
CA LYS A 79 9.17 -8.14 56.33
C LYS A 79 7.69 -7.85 56.00
N TYR A 80 7.41 -7.05 54.97
CA TYR A 80 6.04 -6.70 54.53
C TYR A 80 5.41 -7.73 53.59
N GLY A 81 6.16 -8.70 53.07
CA GLY A 81 5.64 -9.67 52.11
C GLY A 81 4.45 -10.48 52.63
N LYS A 82 4.48 -10.88 53.90
CA LYS A 82 3.35 -11.58 54.54
C LYS A 82 2.10 -10.70 54.64
N GLU A 83 2.26 -9.43 55.02
CA GLU A 83 1.17 -8.46 55.12
C GLU A 83 0.51 -8.19 53.76
N ILE A 84 1.33 -8.03 52.71
CA ILE A 84 0.85 -7.80 51.35
C ILE A 84 0.06 -9.03 50.85
N VAL A 85 0.61 -10.23 51.04
CA VAL A 85 -0.02 -11.46 50.56
C VAL A 85 -1.30 -11.79 51.35
N THR A 86 -1.39 -11.47 52.65
CA THR A 86 -2.64 -11.62 53.41
C THR A 86 -3.69 -10.59 52.99
N PHE A 87 -3.29 -9.33 52.76
CA PHE A 87 -4.20 -8.27 52.33
C PHE A 87 -4.81 -8.52 50.94
N PHE A 88 -4.00 -8.97 49.97
CA PHE A 88 -4.48 -9.22 48.61
C PHE A 88 -4.98 -10.65 48.38
N THR A 89 -4.52 -11.64 49.16
CA THR A 89 -4.52 -13.09 48.89
C THR A 89 -3.49 -13.51 47.82
N PRO A 90 -2.80 -14.66 47.98
CA PRO A 90 -1.82 -15.16 47.00
C PRO A 90 -2.40 -15.28 45.59
N THR A 91 -3.64 -15.77 45.48
CA THR A 91 -4.34 -15.95 44.22
C THR A 91 -4.60 -14.64 43.48
N ARG A 92 -4.81 -13.54 44.21
CA ARG A 92 -5.03 -12.22 43.59
C ARG A 92 -3.73 -11.63 43.10
N VAL A 93 -2.66 -11.72 43.88
CA VAL A 93 -1.34 -11.20 43.48
C VAL A 93 -0.85 -11.91 42.22
N ILE A 94 -0.95 -13.25 42.15
CA ILE A 94 -0.58 -14.02 40.96
C ILE A 94 -1.40 -13.61 39.74
N LYS A 95 -2.72 -13.39 39.90
CA LYS A 95 -3.58 -12.92 38.80
C LYS A 95 -3.20 -11.54 38.30
N GLU A 96 -2.88 -10.59 39.17
CA GLU A 96 -2.42 -9.25 38.73
C GLU A 96 -1.05 -9.33 38.04
N LEU A 97 -0.14 -10.19 38.50
CA LEU A 97 1.16 -10.42 37.87
C LEU A 97 1.04 -11.02 36.47
N MET A 98 0.09 -11.96 36.25
CA MET A 98 -0.19 -12.49 34.91
C MET A 98 -0.74 -11.42 33.96
N LYS A 99 -1.51 -10.43 34.46
CA LYS A 99 -1.93 -9.29 33.64
C LYS A 99 -0.75 -8.37 33.31
N ILE A 100 0.11 -8.10 34.28
CA ILE A 100 1.32 -7.30 34.08
C ILE A 100 2.21 -7.96 33.02
N ARG A 101 2.37 -9.29 33.08
CA ARG A 101 3.07 -10.09 32.06
C ARG A 101 2.58 -9.81 30.65
N TYR A 102 1.26 -9.83 30.46
CA TYR A 102 0.63 -9.54 29.17
C TYR A 102 0.84 -8.08 28.72
N LEU A 103 0.80 -7.12 29.66
CA LEU A 103 0.99 -5.69 29.39
C LEU A 103 2.44 -5.32 29.06
N THR A 104 3.42 -6.03 29.63
CA THR A 104 4.86 -5.80 29.38
C THR A 104 5.35 -6.38 28.04
N GLY A 105 4.52 -7.13 27.32
CA GLY A 105 4.85 -7.67 26.00
C GLY A 105 6.06 -8.62 26.00
N THR A 106 6.87 -8.59 24.94
CA THR A 106 8.03 -9.50 24.71
C THR A 106 9.29 -9.14 25.50
N ASN A 107 9.21 -8.32 26.55
CA ASN A 107 10.39 -7.97 27.35
C ASN A 107 10.81 -9.12 28.28
N ALA A 108 11.77 -9.94 27.82
CA ALA A 108 12.26 -11.12 28.53
C ALA A 108 12.67 -10.85 30.00
N LYS A 109 13.25 -9.69 30.30
CA LYS A 109 13.64 -9.32 31.68
C LYS A 109 12.43 -9.07 32.59
N CYS A 110 11.36 -8.49 32.05
CA CYS A 110 10.12 -8.30 32.78
C CYS A 110 9.42 -9.65 33.00
N ASP A 111 9.48 -10.55 32.03
CA ASP A 111 8.91 -11.90 32.12
C ASP A 111 9.59 -12.72 33.23
N GLU A 112 10.92 -12.74 33.25
CA GLU A 112 11.71 -13.39 34.30
C GLU A 112 11.42 -12.83 35.70
N LEU A 113 11.28 -11.50 35.81
CA LEU A 113 10.93 -10.86 37.08
C LEU A 113 9.52 -11.21 37.52
N VAL A 114 8.54 -11.22 36.62
CA VAL A 114 7.16 -11.62 36.93
C VAL A 114 7.11 -13.06 37.43
N GLU A 115 7.81 -13.99 36.76
CA GLU A 115 7.93 -15.39 37.21
C GLU A 115 8.59 -15.50 38.58
N THR A 116 9.62 -14.69 38.83
CA THR A 116 10.30 -14.64 40.14
C THR A 116 9.35 -14.18 41.24
N ILE A 117 8.55 -13.14 40.97
CA ILE A 117 7.57 -12.60 41.92
C ILE A 117 6.44 -13.61 42.16
N ILE A 118 5.96 -14.32 41.13
CA ILE A 118 4.96 -15.38 41.29
C ILE A 118 5.49 -16.47 42.24
N LYS A 119 6.74 -16.92 42.05
CA LYS A 119 7.39 -17.90 42.94
C LYS A 119 7.56 -17.37 44.37
N GLN A 120 7.79 -16.07 44.58
CA GLN A 120 7.83 -15.48 45.93
C GLN A 120 6.46 -15.58 46.63
N VAL A 121 5.39 -15.25 45.91
CA VAL A 121 4.02 -15.31 46.45
C VAL A 121 3.61 -16.74 46.81
N GLU A 122 4.00 -17.73 45.99
CA GLU A 122 3.75 -19.15 46.26
C GLU A 122 4.55 -19.69 47.46
N ARG A 123 5.81 -19.24 47.64
CA ARG A 123 6.61 -19.53 48.83
C ARG A 123 5.95 -18.99 50.10
N ILE A 124 5.44 -17.76 50.05
CA ILE A 124 4.74 -17.13 51.20
C ILE A 124 3.43 -17.86 51.51
N LYS A 125 2.68 -18.29 50.50
CA LYS A 125 1.47 -19.13 50.65
C LYS A 125 1.78 -20.45 51.36
N SER A 126 2.86 -21.12 50.98
CA SER A 126 3.24 -22.43 51.51
C SER A 126 3.75 -22.35 52.96
N GLY A 127 4.38 -21.24 53.35
CA GLY A 127 4.81 -20.99 54.73
C GLY A 127 3.70 -20.59 55.70
N SER A 128 2.49 -20.29 55.22
CA SER A 128 1.34 -19.92 56.08
C SER A 128 0.55 -21.13 56.59
N ILE A 129 0.75 -22.32 56.00
CA ILE A 129 -0.03 -23.53 56.32
C ILE A 129 0.54 -24.27 57.55
N THR A 130 1.77 -23.96 57.97
CA THR A 130 2.48 -24.69 59.04
C THR A 130 2.40 -24.06 60.43
N SER A 131 1.62 -23.00 60.66
CA SER A 131 1.63 -22.28 61.93
C SER A 131 0.27 -21.76 62.41
N ILE A 132 -0.74 -22.62 62.59
CA ILE A 132 -1.85 -22.34 63.52
C ILE A 132 -2.30 -23.65 64.20
N SER A 133 -1.70 -23.92 65.35
CA SER A 133 -2.28 -24.68 66.45
C SER A 133 -1.81 -24.03 67.74
N THR A 134 -2.53 -23.00 68.23
CA THR A 134 -2.88 -22.76 69.65
C THR A 134 -3.48 -21.36 69.89
N THR A 135 -4.73 -21.38 70.37
CA THR A 135 -5.36 -20.53 71.41
C THR A 135 -5.58 -19.02 71.26
N SER A 136 -6.87 -18.67 71.49
CA SER A 136 -7.45 -17.44 72.11
C SER A 136 -7.56 -16.18 71.23
N SER A 137 -8.55 -15.28 71.33
CA SER A 137 -9.90 -15.18 71.92
C SER A 137 -10.36 -13.74 71.59
N MET A 138 -11.67 -13.50 71.32
CA MET A 138 -12.39 -12.20 71.35
C MET A 138 -11.98 -11.12 70.31
N THR A 139 -12.85 -10.36 69.63
CA THR A 139 -14.29 -10.07 69.64
C THR A 139 -14.74 -9.78 68.19
N SER A 140 -15.91 -10.26 67.79
CA SER A 140 -16.53 -10.01 66.47
C SER A 140 -17.23 -8.65 66.44
N ILE A 141 -16.89 -7.82 65.47
CA ILE A 141 -17.71 -6.66 65.06
C ILE A 141 -18.39 -7.02 63.75
N ASP A 142 -19.70 -6.95 63.79
CA ASP A 142 -20.67 -7.31 62.75
C ASP A 142 -20.61 -6.32 61.57
N LEU A 143 -20.20 -6.80 60.39
CA LEU A 143 -19.96 -5.98 59.19
C LEU A 143 -21.16 -5.95 58.22
N ASP A 144 -22.26 -6.64 58.52
CA ASP A 144 -23.43 -6.73 57.63
C ASP A 144 -24.41 -5.55 57.79
N SER A 145 -24.14 -4.62 58.71
CA SER A 145 -24.97 -3.42 58.93
C SER A 145 -24.60 -2.21 58.05
N VAL A 146 -23.52 -2.24 57.27
CA VAL A 146 -23.08 -1.08 56.45
C VAL A 146 -23.53 -1.21 54.98
N ALA A 147 -23.89 -2.41 54.53
CA ALA A 147 -24.29 -2.68 53.14
C ALA A 147 -25.71 -2.18 52.77
N ASN A 148 -26.55 -1.84 53.75
CA ASN A 148 -27.94 -1.42 53.52
C ASN A 148 -28.19 0.11 53.50
N SER A 149 -27.13 0.94 53.46
CA SER A 149 -27.27 2.41 53.55
C SER A 149 -26.77 3.21 52.33
N VAL A 150 -26.73 2.64 51.13
CA VAL A 150 -26.46 3.39 49.87
C VAL A 150 -27.49 3.10 48.77
N GLY A 151 -28.68 2.62 49.17
CA GLY A 151 -29.84 2.46 48.31
C GLY A 151 -30.87 3.58 48.51
N SER A 152 -30.53 4.83 48.18
CA SER A 152 -31.52 5.90 47.98
C SER A 152 -30.89 7.14 47.36
N LEU A 153 -30.94 7.23 46.03
CA LEU A 153 -31.01 8.51 45.33
C LEU A 153 -32.13 8.42 44.28
N LYS A 154 -33.32 8.80 44.74
CA LYS A 154 -34.46 9.23 43.95
C LYS A 154 -34.05 10.55 43.27
N LEU A 155 -34.23 10.67 41.96
CA LEU A 155 -34.20 11.95 41.27
C LEU A 155 -35.61 12.26 40.77
N ASP A 156 -36.14 13.32 41.35
CA ASP A 156 -37.45 13.90 41.11
C ASP A 156 -37.57 14.40 39.66
N ALA A 157 -38.68 14.03 39.03
CA ALA A 157 -39.19 14.71 37.85
C ALA A 157 -40.16 15.78 38.34
N THR A 158 -39.80 17.05 38.19
CA THR A 158 -40.70 18.17 38.35
C THR A 158 -41.37 18.52 37.02
N ASP A 159 -42.62 18.94 37.17
CA ASP A 159 -43.66 19.17 36.17
C ASP A 159 -43.28 20.11 35.02
N LEU A 160 -43.98 19.96 33.88
CA LEU A 160 -44.81 21.05 33.34
C LEU A 160 -45.89 20.49 32.38
N THR A 161 -47.05 21.09 32.52
CA THR A 161 -48.43 20.76 32.14
C THR A 161 -48.80 20.79 30.65
N HIS A 162 -49.83 19.99 30.32
CA HIS A 162 -50.94 20.17 29.36
C HIS A 162 -50.70 20.79 27.97
N ASP A 163 -51.04 20.03 26.92
CA ASP A 163 -52.19 20.39 26.07
C ASP A 163 -52.81 19.15 25.38
N GLU A 164 -54.13 19.14 25.29
CA GLU A 164 -54.96 18.04 24.81
C GLU A 164 -55.21 18.09 23.29
N GLY A 165 -55.30 16.92 22.66
CA GLY A 165 -55.81 16.77 21.28
C GLY A 165 -55.69 15.33 20.73
N LYS A 166 -56.71 14.49 20.97
CA LYS A 166 -56.91 13.17 20.33
C LYS A 166 -57.66 13.32 18.97
N PRO A 167 -57.92 12.24 18.19
CA PRO A 167 -56.97 11.35 17.52
C PRO A 167 -57.37 11.10 16.04
N ALA A 168 -56.50 10.50 15.23
CA ALA A 168 -56.96 9.70 14.07
C ALA A 168 -55.99 8.54 13.79
N GLU A 169 -56.59 7.38 13.62
CA GLU A 169 -56.00 6.06 13.54
C GLU A 169 -55.24 5.80 12.23
N SER A 170 -54.09 5.14 12.32
CA SER A 170 -53.74 4.00 11.45
C SER A 170 -52.45 3.34 11.98
N GLY A 171 -52.64 2.56 13.05
CA GLY A 171 -51.63 1.64 13.52
C GLY A 171 -51.52 0.44 12.58
N LYS A 172 -50.33 0.22 12.01
CA LYS A 172 -49.76 -1.09 11.61
C LYS A 172 -48.38 -0.92 10.92
N SER A 173 -47.40 -0.26 11.56
CA SER A 173 -46.01 -0.27 11.03
C SER A 173 -44.93 0.00 12.08
N LYS A 174 -45.08 -0.50 13.31
CA LYS A 174 -44.11 -0.25 14.39
C LYS A 174 -43.65 -1.49 15.16
N ARG A 175 -43.75 -2.67 14.54
CA ARG A 175 -43.16 -3.93 15.04
C ARG A 175 -42.00 -4.44 14.19
N THR A 176 -41.57 -3.68 13.18
CA THR A 176 -40.77 -4.19 12.06
C THR A 176 -39.27 -4.18 12.32
N VAL A 177 -38.71 -3.20 13.03
CA VAL A 177 -37.24 -3.06 13.15
C VAL A 177 -36.64 -4.16 14.03
N ILE A 178 -37.14 -4.34 15.26
CA ILE A 178 -36.64 -5.38 16.19
C ILE A 178 -36.92 -6.80 15.66
N ASN A 179 -38.06 -7.01 14.97
CA ASN A 179 -38.34 -8.29 14.32
C ASN A 179 -37.48 -8.50 13.06
N SER A 180 -37.10 -7.44 12.33
CA SER A 180 -36.14 -7.55 11.22
C SER A 180 -34.74 -7.90 11.71
N PHE A 181 -34.31 -7.30 12.85
CA PHE A 181 -33.09 -7.67 13.57
C PHE A 181 -33.15 -9.16 13.91
N ALA A 182 -34.13 -9.62 14.69
CA ALA A 182 -34.22 -11.03 15.10
C ALA A 182 -34.35 -12.02 13.92
N SER A 183 -34.94 -11.61 12.78
CA SER A 183 -35.09 -12.47 11.59
C SER A 183 -33.81 -12.65 10.77
N ARG A 184 -32.88 -11.67 10.79
CA ARG A 184 -31.60 -11.72 10.07
C ARG A 184 -30.59 -12.70 10.69
N TRP A 185 -30.77 -13.05 11.96
CA TRP A 185 -29.83 -13.84 12.77
C TRP A 185 -30.28 -15.27 13.07
N LYS A 186 -31.34 -15.77 12.43
CA LYS A 186 -31.77 -17.16 12.63
C LYS A 186 -30.73 -18.13 12.04
N GLY A 187 -29.90 -18.72 12.90
CA GLY A 187 -29.11 -19.93 12.60
C GLY A 187 -27.59 -19.79 12.52
N ASP A 188 -26.98 -18.75 13.10
CA ASP A 188 -25.52 -18.60 13.14
C ASP A 188 -25.00 -18.52 14.60
N ASP A 189 -24.48 -19.65 15.10
CA ASP A 189 -24.02 -19.81 16.49
C ASP A 189 -22.74 -19.03 16.81
N SER A 190 -22.05 -18.49 15.80
CA SER A 190 -20.81 -17.71 15.95
C SER A 190 -21.00 -16.30 16.53
N PHE A 191 -22.25 -15.82 16.57
CA PHE A 191 -22.60 -14.47 17.03
C PHE A 191 -23.05 -14.38 18.48
N TYR A 192 -23.22 -15.53 19.13
CA TYR A 192 -23.67 -15.63 20.51
C TYR A 192 -22.55 -16.19 21.38
N THR A 193 -22.26 -15.52 22.49
CA THR A 193 -21.31 -16.01 23.51
C THR A 193 -22.05 -16.15 24.84
N GLU A 194 -21.69 -17.16 25.64
CA GLU A 194 -22.11 -17.28 27.06
C GLU A 194 -21.36 -16.23 27.88
N CYS A 195 -21.63 -14.95 27.66
CA CYS A 195 -21.17 -13.92 28.54
C CYS A 195 -22.11 -12.72 28.42
N TRP A 196 -22.31 -12.05 29.55
CA TRP A 196 -22.98 -10.76 29.74
C TRP A 196 -24.48 -10.79 30.07
N ASP A 197 -24.77 -10.43 31.33
CA ASP A 197 -26.09 -10.00 31.79
C ASP A 197 -26.38 -8.55 31.36
N VAL A 198 -27.62 -8.33 30.89
CA VAL A 198 -28.31 -7.04 30.93
C VAL A 198 -29.69 -7.31 31.55
N GLN A 199 -30.00 -6.61 32.64
CA GLN A 199 -31.36 -6.53 33.16
C GLN A 199 -32.20 -5.69 32.19
N ASP A 200 -33.17 -6.31 31.53
CA ASP A 200 -34.27 -5.60 30.91
C ASP A 200 -35.43 -5.50 31.88
N SER A 201 -35.86 -4.28 32.17
CA SER A 201 -37.11 -3.73 31.63
C SER A 201 -37.39 -2.42 32.35
N ASN A 202 -37.43 -1.31 31.59
CA ASN A 202 -38.12 -0.04 31.84
C ASN A 202 -37.28 1.16 31.40
N VAL A 203 -37.08 1.33 30.08
CA VAL A 203 -36.93 2.69 29.52
C VAL A 203 -37.84 2.81 28.31
N VAL A 204 -38.76 3.75 28.48
CA VAL A 204 -39.91 4.18 27.69
C VAL A 204 -39.47 5.01 26.47
N GLY A 205 -40.35 5.17 25.48
CA GLY A 205 -40.49 6.47 24.83
C GLY A 205 -40.39 6.49 23.31
N THR A 206 -41.51 6.21 22.63
CA THR A 206 -41.68 6.47 21.21
C THR A 206 -41.85 7.97 20.94
N GLY A 207 -40.78 8.65 20.54
CA GLY A 207 -40.80 9.99 19.95
C GLY A 207 -40.03 10.01 18.63
N ARG A 208 -40.53 10.69 17.59
CA ARG A 208 -39.77 10.88 16.33
C ARG A 208 -38.53 11.71 16.65
N VAL A 209 -37.36 11.09 16.56
CA VAL A 209 -36.07 11.75 16.74
C VAL A 209 -35.71 12.44 15.41
N SER A 210 -35.37 13.73 15.44
CA SER A 210 -34.86 14.41 14.25
C SER A 210 -33.57 13.76 13.78
N ILE A 211 -33.31 13.73 12.46
CA ILE A 211 -32.13 13.09 11.84
C ILE A 211 -30.82 13.44 12.59
N ARG A 212 -30.65 14.73 12.94
CA ARG A 212 -29.49 15.20 13.74
C ARG A 212 -29.42 14.62 15.16
N LYS A 213 -30.56 14.56 15.86
CA LYS A 213 -30.63 13.94 17.18
C LYS A 213 -30.35 12.42 17.07
N GLY A 214 -30.75 11.78 15.98
CA GLY A 214 -30.47 10.38 15.69
C GLY A 214 -28.96 10.10 15.57
N TYR A 215 -28.22 10.90 14.81
CA TYR A 215 -26.75 10.75 14.71
C TYR A 215 -26.03 11.09 16.01
N GLY A 216 -26.50 12.12 16.74
CA GLY A 216 -26.01 12.40 18.09
C GLY A 216 -26.19 11.21 19.03
N MET A 217 -27.31 10.50 18.93
CA MET A 217 -27.57 9.26 19.67
C MET A 217 -26.65 8.12 19.23
N LEU A 218 -26.37 7.96 17.93
CA LEU A 218 -25.41 6.94 17.44
C LEU A 218 -23.98 7.21 17.92
N LEU A 219 -23.52 8.46 17.87
CA LEU A 219 -22.22 8.85 18.45
C LEU A 219 -22.19 8.59 19.96
N TYR A 220 -23.25 8.98 20.67
CA TYR A 220 -23.35 8.71 22.10
C TYR A 220 -23.40 7.21 22.40
N LEU A 221 -24.01 6.41 21.54
CA LEU A 221 -24.05 4.95 21.64
C LEU A 221 -22.64 4.35 21.45
N VAL A 222 -21.92 4.74 20.41
CA VAL A 222 -20.52 4.31 20.18
C VAL A 222 -19.64 4.71 21.37
N GLU A 223 -19.78 5.93 21.87
CA GLU A 223 -19.00 6.42 23.01
C GLU A 223 -19.37 5.72 24.34
N SER A 224 -20.67 5.48 24.57
CA SER A 224 -21.15 4.75 25.75
C SER A 224 -20.72 3.30 25.71
N PHE A 225 -20.75 2.69 24.52
CA PHE A 225 -20.29 1.34 24.29
C PHE A 225 -18.77 1.22 24.50
N ARG A 226 -17.99 2.16 23.96
CA ARG A 226 -16.54 2.30 24.24
C ARG A 226 -16.25 2.43 25.73
N LYS A 227 -16.97 3.32 26.44
CA LYS A 227 -16.83 3.48 27.90
C LYS A 227 -17.17 2.20 28.64
N ARG A 228 -18.24 1.50 28.25
CA ARG A 228 -18.67 0.24 28.87
C ARG A 228 -17.67 -0.89 28.61
N ILE A 229 -17.07 -0.98 27.42
CA ILE A 229 -16.01 -1.94 27.11
C ILE A 229 -14.77 -1.65 27.94
N ARG A 230 -14.33 -0.40 28.04
CA ARG A 230 -13.21 -0.02 28.93
C ARG A 230 -13.51 -0.36 30.38
N GLN A 231 -14.72 -0.04 30.87
CA GLN A 231 -15.17 -0.43 32.21
C GLN A 231 -15.22 -1.95 32.39
N ARG A 232 -15.46 -2.73 31.34
CA ARG A 232 -15.48 -4.21 31.38
C ARG A 232 -14.12 -4.87 31.23
N MET A 233 -13.23 -4.35 30.40
CA MET A 233 -11.80 -4.67 30.48
C MET A 233 -11.27 -4.46 31.91
N LEU A 234 -11.82 -3.46 32.61
CA LEU A 234 -11.54 -3.19 34.02
C LEU A 234 -12.36 -4.02 35.03
N THR A 235 -13.50 -4.66 34.67
CA THR A 235 -14.38 -5.41 35.60
C THR A 235 -14.52 -6.92 35.36
N VAL A 236 -14.23 -7.44 34.16
CA VAL A 236 -14.08 -8.89 33.86
C VAL A 236 -12.98 -9.54 34.71
N THR A 237 -12.13 -8.72 35.31
CA THR A 237 -11.11 -9.13 36.27
C THR A 237 -11.64 -9.37 37.70
N TYR A 238 -12.93 -9.14 37.98
CA TYR A 238 -13.48 -9.12 39.36
C TYR A 238 -14.73 -9.97 39.62
N ILE A 239 -15.25 -10.76 38.66
CA ILE A 239 -16.44 -11.62 38.88
C ILE A 239 -16.07 -13.10 38.67
N PRO A 240 -16.29 -14.00 39.65
CA PRO A 240 -16.12 -15.43 39.45
C PRO A 240 -17.26 -15.99 38.59
N VAL A 241 -16.92 -16.94 37.70
CA VAL A 241 -17.89 -17.67 36.88
C VAL A 241 -18.80 -18.49 37.79
N GLN A 242 -20.07 -18.14 37.88
CA GLN A 242 -21.13 -19.01 38.39
C GLN A 242 -22.27 -19.13 37.38
N GLU A 243 -23.04 -20.20 37.56
CA GLU A 243 -23.73 -21.04 36.58
C GLU A 243 -24.59 -20.41 35.48
N LYS A 244 -24.52 -21.10 34.33
CA LYS A 244 -25.32 -21.01 33.10
C LYS A 244 -26.69 -20.35 33.26
N ARG A 245 -26.79 -19.09 32.82
CA ARG A 245 -28.07 -18.48 32.40
C ARG A 245 -28.08 -18.33 30.88
N ALA A 246 -28.95 -19.11 30.24
CA ALA A 246 -29.17 -19.07 28.79
C ALA A 246 -29.93 -17.79 28.40
N ARG A 247 -29.22 -16.73 28.01
CA ARG A 247 -29.78 -15.62 27.22
C ARG A 247 -28.78 -15.18 26.15
N THR A 248 -29.21 -15.26 24.89
CA THR A 248 -28.46 -14.91 23.69
C THR A 248 -28.34 -13.38 23.51
N GLN A 249 -27.12 -12.84 23.46
CA GLN A 249 -26.84 -11.40 23.21
C GLN A 249 -25.72 -11.18 22.17
N ILE A 250 -25.67 -9.96 21.58
CA ILE A 250 -24.89 -9.55 20.39
C ILE A 250 -23.39 -9.39 20.69
N SER A 251 -22.52 -9.98 19.88
CA SER A 251 -21.05 -9.83 19.98
C SER A 251 -20.54 -8.44 19.60
N LEU A 252 -19.31 -8.10 20.00
CA LEU A 252 -18.64 -6.86 19.59
C LEU A 252 -18.54 -6.75 18.06
N GLY A 253 -18.07 -7.81 17.40
CA GLY A 253 -18.01 -7.88 15.94
C GLY A 253 -19.38 -7.65 15.30
N ALA A 254 -20.46 -8.19 15.86
CA ALA A 254 -21.82 -7.94 15.37
C ALA A 254 -22.27 -6.49 15.58
N PHE A 255 -21.98 -5.89 16.74
CA PHE A 255 -22.30 -4.48 16.97
C PHE A 255 -21.60 -3.58 15.94
N VAL A 256 -20.31 -3.80 15.72
CA VAL A 256 -19.51 -3.04 14.75
C VAL A 256 -20.03 -3.26 13.33
N TYR A 257 -20.27 -4.50 12.94
CA TYR A 257 -20.83 -4.84 11.63
C TYR A 257 -22.16 -4.11 11.38
N GLU A 258 -23.09 -4.17 12.34
CA GLU A 258 -24.40 -3.51 12.22
C GLU A 258 -24.29 -1.98 12.21
N MET A 259 -23.38 -1.41 13.00
CA MET A 259 -23.11 0.03 12.96
C MET A 259 -22.60 0.48 11.60
N PHE A 260 -21.65 -0.25 11.02
CA PHE A 260 -21.16 0.03 9.67
C PHE A 260 -22.25 -0.16 8.62
N LYS A 261 -22.99 -1.26 8.66
CA LYS A 261 -24.06 -1.54 7.68
C LYS A 261 -25.13 -0.46 7.72
N LEU A 262 -25.61 -0.08 8.90
CA LEU A 262 -26.58 0.99 9.08
C LEU A 262 -26.06 2.32 8.53
N CYS A 263 -24.81 2.68 8.84
CA CYS A 263 -24.22 3.92 8.35
C CYS A 263 -24.06 3.91 6.82
N ILE A 264 -23.61 2.80 6.23
CA ILE A 264 -23.44 2.66 4.78
C ILE A 264 -24.80 2.73 4.06
N ASP A 265 -25.81 2.03 4.57
CA ASP A 265 -27.16 2.06 3.97
C ASP A 265 -27.77 3.46 4.03
N GLN A 266 -27.60 4.18 5.16
CA GLN A 266 -28.01 5.59 5.27
C GLN A 266 -27.23 6.51 4.32
N LEU A 267 -25.92 6.29 4.13
CA LEU A 267 -25.12 7.08 3.18
C LEU A 267 -25.51 6.83 1.72
N LYS A 268 -25.96 5.61 1.38
CA LYS A 268 -26.52 5.27 0.07
C LYS A 268 -27.85 6.02 -0.18
N GLU A 269 -28.70 6.14 0.83
CA GLU A 269 -29.99 6.85 0.75
C GLU A 269 -29.84 8.38 0.68
N LEU A 270 -28.80 8.94 1.30
CA LEU A 270 -28.53 10.39 1.39
C LEU A 270 -27.83 11.00 0.16
N SER A 271 -27.84 10.30 -0.98
CA SER A 271 -27.22 10.71 -2.26
C SER A 271 -27.73 12.05 -2.82
N ASN A 272 -28.83 12.61 -2.30
CA ASN A 272 -29.34 13.93 -2.73
C ASN A 272 -28.73 15.10 -1.92
N ASP A 273 -28.42 16.20 -2.63
CA ASP A 273 -27.73 17.44 -2.19
C ASP A 273 -28.30 18.15 -0.94
N VAL A 274 -29.42 17.68 -0.39
CA VAL A 274 -30.24 18.34 0.63
C VAL A 274 -29.67 18.18 2.05
N ASP A 275 -28.89 17.14 2.34
CA ASP A 275 -28.46 16.82 3.71
C ASP A 275 -26.93 16.62 3.87
N LYS A 276 -26.15 17.61 3.40
CA LYS A 276 -24.67 17.64 3.52
C LYS A 276 -24.15 17.45 4.96
N LEU A 277 -24.88 17.99 5.93
CA LEU A 277 -24.52 17.85 7.35
C LEU A 277 -24.74 16.42 7.85
N ALA A 278 -25.80 15.74 7.40
CA ALA A 278 -26.13 14.38 7.79
C ALA A 278 -25.05 13.39 7.31
N SER A 279 -24.64 13.50 6.05
CA SER A 279 -23.58 12.63 5.52
C SER A 279 -22.27 12.78 6.29
N ASN A 280 -21.91 14.02 6.68
CA ASN A 280 -20.70 14.26 7.46
C ASN A 280 -20.79 13.66 8.85
N MET A 281 -21.94 13.78 9.51
CA MET A 281 -22.17 13.17 10.81
C MET A 281 -22.06 11.64 10.74
N ILE A 282 -22.59 11.01 9.69
CA ILE A 282 -22.45 9.55 9.50
C ILE A 282 -21.00 9.15 9.22
N LEU A 283 -20.29 9.88 8.36
CA LEU A 283 -18.87 9.61 8.10
C LEU A 283 -18.02 9.77 9.38
N ILE A 284 -18.36 10.72 10.25
CA ILE A 284 -17.72 10.86 11.57
C ILE A 284 -18.01 9.64 12.45
N VAL A 285 -19.27 9.14 12.48
CA VAL A 285 -19.62 7.91 13.22
C VAL A 285 -18.80 6.73 12.72
N LEU A 286 -18.69 6.54 11.40
CA LEU A 286 -17.90 5.48 10.79
C LEU A 286 -16.41 5.60 11.13
N SER A 287 -15.84 6.81 11.00
CA SER A 287 -14.44 7.08 11.34
C SER A 287 -14.15 6.83 12.83
N GLN A 288 -15.04 7.25 13.73
CA GLN A 288 -14.89 6.97 15.17
C GLN A 288 -15.04 5.49 15.50
N THR A 289 -15.93 4.77 14.81
CA THR A 289 -16.09 3.32 14.98
C THR A 289 -14.82 2.60 14.52
N THR A 290 -14.22 3.03 13.41
CA THR A 290 -12.94 2.49 12.90
C THR A 290 -11.77 2.81 13.85
N THR A 291 -11.74 4.03 14.37
CA THR A 291 -10.71 4.45 15.35
C THR A 291 -10.82 3.66 16.64
N PHE A 292 -12.06 3.42 17.11
CA PHE A 292 -12.31 2.58 18.28
C PHE A 292 -11.75 1.17 18.07
N LEU A 293 -11.93 0.58 16.88
CA LEU A 293 -11.33 -0.71 16.54
C LEU A 293 -9.79 -0.68 16.53
N MET A 294 -9.17 0.43 16.15
CA MET A 294 -7.71 0.60 16.10
C MET A 294 -7.05 0.73 17.48
N THR A 295 -7.77 1.25 18.46
CA THR A 295 -7.18 1.62 19.76
C THR A 295 -7.25 0.52 20.82
N GLU A 296 -8.06 -0.52 20.64
CA GLU A 296 -8.30 -1.54 21.66
C GLU A 296 -7.91 -2.93 21.15
N HIS A 297 -7.10 -3.68 21.92
CA HIS A 297 -6.71 -5.04 21.59
C HIS A 297 -7.88 -6.00 21.88
N PHE A 298 -8.46 -6.59 20.85
CA PHE A 298 -9.56 -7.55 20.99
C PHE A 298 -9.06 -9.00 20.90
N SER A 299 -9.68 -9.90 21.65
CA SER A 299 -9.45 -11.35 21.51
C SER A 299 -10.08 -11.88 20.22
N ASP A 300 -9.56 -12.99 19.69
CA ASP A 300 -10.03 -13.61 18.43
C ASP A 300 -11.53 -13.90 18.40
N GLN A 301 -12.11 -14.22 19.56
CA GLN A 301 -13.54 -14.52 19.71
C GLN A 301 -14.46 -13.29 19.59
N GLN A 302 -13.92 -12.07 19.57
CA GLN A 302 -14.67 -10.82 19.45
C GLN A 302 -14.56 -10.17 18.06
N LYS A 303 -13.81 -10.78 17.14
CA LYS A 303 -13.58 -10.28 15.77
C LYS A 303 -14.80 -10.46 14.87
N ILE A 304 -14.89 -9.63 13.83
CA ILE A 304 -15.88 -9.77 12.76
C ILE A 304 -15.52 -11.04 11.96
N PRO A 305 -16.45 -11.96 11.67
CA PRO A 305 -16.14 -13.11 10.82
C PRO A 305 -15.60 -12.70 9.44
N ALA A 306 -14.60 -13.41 8.91
CA ALA A 306 -13.91 -13.05 7.67
C ALA A 306 -14.84 -12.83 6.47
N HIS A 307 -15.92 -13.62 6.34
CA HIS A 307 -16.90 -13.46 5.27
C HIS A 307 -17.70 -12.14 5.38
N ARG A 308 -17.98 -11.67 6.60
CA ARG A 308 -18.66 -10.37 6.83
C ARG A 308 -17.71 -9.20 6.69
N PHE A 309 -16.43 -9.39 7.01
CA PHE A 309 -15.40 -8.42 6.73
C PHE A 309 -15.29 -8.14 5.21
N GLY A 310 -15.23 -9.19 4.38
CA GLY A 310 -15.21 -9.04 2.92
C GLY A 310 -16.47 -8.38 2.34
N GLU A 311 -17.65 -8.64 2.93
CA GLU A 311 -18.90 -7.94 2.57
C GLU A 311 -18.80 -6.44 2.88
N LEU A 312 -18.32 -6.09 4.08
CA LEU A 312 -18.20 -4.69 4.52
C LEU A 312 -17.18 -3.93 3.66
N CYS A 313 -16.03 -4.54 3.35
CA CYS A 313 -15.01 -3.95 2.49
C CYS A 313 -15.56 -3.63 1.09
N GLY A 314 -16.32 -4.55 0.48
CA GLY A 314 -16.94 -4.25 -0.81
C GLY A 314 -18.05 -3.22 -0.72
N ASP A 315 -18.85 -3.21 0.35
CA ASP A 315 -19.86 -2.16 0.59
C ASP A 315 -19.23 -0.77 0.73
N ILE A 316 -18.13 -0.65 1.48
CA ILE A 316 -17.35 0.59 1.59
C ILE A 316 -16.71 0.93 0.24
N GLY A 317 -16.20 -0.06 -0.50
CA GLY A 317 -15.68 0.12 -1.86
C GLY A 317 -16.74 0.66 -2.84
N HIS A 318 -17.96 0.14 -2.78
CA HIS A 318 -19.09 0.65 -3.56
C HIS A 318 -19.45 2.08 -3.18
N LEU A 319 -19.38 2.42 -1.88
CA LEU A 319 -19.59 3.77 -1.40
C LEU A 319 -18.49 4.73 -1.88
N ALA A 320 -17.22 4.30 -1.84
CA ALA A 320 -16.09 5.06 -2.38
C ALA A 320 -16.26 5.32 -3.88
N LYS A 321 -16.61 4.28 -4.64
CA LYS A 321 -16.94 4.37 -6.08
C LYS A 321 -18.05 5.38 -6.35
N HIS A 322 -19.13 5.33 -5.58
CA HIS A 322 -20.25 6.27 -5.71
C HIS A 322 -19.78 7.72 -5.51
N TYR A 323 -19.03 8.01 -4.45
CA TYR A 323 -18.52 9.37 -4.22
C TYR A 323 -17.46 9.82 -5.22
N ARG A 324 -16.68 8.90 -5.79
CA ARG A 324 -15.80 9.21 -6.91
C ARG A 324 -16.60 9.63 -8.13
N GLN A 325 -17.64 8.88 -8.49
CA GLN A 325 -18.51 9.19 -9.63
C GLN A 325 -19.24 10.53 -9.43
N GLU A 326 -19.74 10.81 -8.23
CA GLU A 326 -20.32 12.14 -7.90
C GLU A 326 -19.29 13.27 -8.07
N TRP A 327 -18.04 13.05 -7.66
CA TRP A 327 -16.97 14.02 -7.83
C TRP A 327 -16.58 14.23 -9.31
N GLU A 328 -16.54 13.17 -10.12
CA GLU A 328 -16.27 13.24 -11.56
C GLU A 328 -17.37 14.00 -12.32
N LEU A 329 -18.64 13.83 -11.92
CA LEU A 329 -19.78 14.51 -12.51
C LEU A 329 -19.85 16.00 -12.12
N ASP A 330 -19.44 16.37 -10.90
CA ASP A 330 -19.50 17.74 -10.39
C ASP A 330 -18.21 18.15 -9.68
N SER A 331 -17.17 18.39 -10.49
CA SER A 331 -15.82 18.76 -10.02
C SER A 331 -15.76 20.13 -9.31
N LYS A 332 -16.80 20.97 -9.43
CA LYS A 332 -16.87 22.29 -8.77
C LYS A 332 -17.28 22.19 -7.30
N LYS A 333 -17.93 21.10 -6.89
CA LYS A 333 -18.29 20.86 -5.48
C LYS A 333 -17.11 20.27 -4.72
N LEU A 334 -16.31 21.12 -4.09
CA LEU A 334 -15.19 20.72 -3.20
C LEU A 334 -15.54 19.59 -2.21
N PHE A 335 -16.80 19.54 -1.79
CA PHE A 335 -17.31 18.61 -0.80
C PHE A 335 -17.40 17.14 -1.26
N THR A 336 -17.66 16.87 -2.55
CA THR A 336 -17.73 15.49 -3.08
C THR A 336 -16.36 14.83 -3.00
N ARG A 337 -15.29 15.59 -3.31
CA ARG A 337 -13.90 15.15 -3.16
C ARG A 337 -13.54 14.85 -1.69
N THR A 338 -14.00 15.67 -0.75
CA THR A 338 -13.78 15.42 0.69
C THR A 338 -14.47 14.14 1.15
N ARG A 339 -15.72 13.89 0.74
CA ARG A 339 -16.43 12.64 1.07
C ARG A 339 -15.71 11.41 0.52
N TYR A 340 -15.25 11.47 -0.73
CA TYR A 340 -14.45 10.41 -1.34
C TYR A 340 -13.18 10.13 -0.51
N ARG A 341 -12.40 11.17 -0.17
CA ARG A 341 -11.18 11.03 0.64
C ARG A 341 -11.44 10.42 2.02
N ILE A 342 -12.47 10.89 2.73
CA ILE A 342 -12.82 10.35 4.06
C ILE A 342 -13.23 8.87 3.95
N THR A 343 -14.02 8.53 2.92
CA THR A 343 -14.46 7.14 2.69
C THR A 343 -13.27 6.23 2.36
N MET A 344 -12.33 6.70 1.55
CA MET A 344 -11.08 5.97 1.26
C MET A 344 -10.23 5.79 2.53
N GLN A 345 -10.12 6.81 3.38
CA GLN A 345 -9.39 6.68 4.65
C GLN A 345 -10.05 5.63 5.56
N ILE A 346 -11.39 5.66 5.70
CA ILE A 346 -12.14 4.66 6.47
C ILE A 346 -11.90 3.25 5.92
N LEU A 347 -11.92 3.08 4.59
CA LEU A 347 -11.63 1.79 3.94
C LEU A 347 -10.21 1.30 4.28
N LEU A 348 -9.20 2.15 4.13
CA LEU A 348 -7.80 1.79 4.37
C LEU A 348 -7.54 1.45 5.84
N ASP A 349 -8.08 2.24 6.76
CA ASP A 349 -7.97 1.96 8.19
C ASP A 349 -8.67 0.65 8.57
N PHE A 350 -9.83 0.39 7.97
CA PHE A 350 -10.58 -0.85 8.16
C PHE A 350 -9.84 -2.07 7.62
N VAL A 351 -9.18 -1.97 6.46
CA VAL A 351 -8.36 -3.06 5.90
C VAL A 351 -7.09 -3.28 6.71
N ARG A 352 -6.44 -2.21 7.16
CA ARG A 352 -5.20 -2.28 7.97
C ARG A 352 -5.41 -2.99 9.30
N LEU A 353 -6.56 -2.77 9.95
CA LEU A 353 -6.97 -3.47 11.17
C LEU A 353 -6.93 -4.99 11.02
N TRP A 354 -7.28 -5.48 9.83
CA TRP A 354 -7.38 -6.91 9.57
C TRP A 354 -6.03 -7.55 9.19
N GLN A 355 -5.04 -6.77 8.79
CA GLN A 355 -3.71 -7.28 8.39
C GLN A 355 -2.66 -7.29 9.51
N LYS A 356 -2.92 -6.63 10.64
CA LYS A 356 -1.91 -6.34 11.68
C LYS A 356 -1.58 -7.50 12.62
N GLU A 357 -1.85 -8.76 12.24
CA GLU A 357 -1.49 -9.93 13.05
C GLU A 357 -0.14 -10.54 12.67
N PRO A 358 0.75 -10.80 13.65
CA PRO A 358 1.91 -11.65 13.46
C PRO A 358 1.46 -13.12 13.38
N GLU A 359 1.95 -13.85 12.38
CA GLU A 359 1.80 -15.30 12.31
C GLU A 359 2.33 -15.91 13.62
N ALA A 360 1.49 -16.63 14.35
CA ALA A 360 1.97 -17.59 15.34
C ALA A 360 2.79 -18.64 14.59
N GLU A 361 4.00 -18.92 15.09
CA GLU A 361 4.89 -19.95 14.56
C GLU A 361 4.21 -21.31 14.60
N ASP A 362 3.69 -21.77 13.45
CA ASP A 362 3.43 -23.18 13.22
C ASP A 362 4.76 -23.84 12.82
N GLU A 363 5.50 -24.30 13.83
CA GLU A 363 6.48 -25.36 13.66
C GLU A 363 5.77 -26.65 13.22
N ALA A 364 5.79 -26.96 11.92
CA ALA A 364 5.94 -28.32 11.42
C ALA A 364 6.19 -28.36 9.90
N ASP A 365 7.31 -28.99 9.56
CA ASP A 365 7.73 -29.56 8.28
C ASP A 365 8.21 -28.63 7.16
N GLU A 366 9.50 -28.30 7.28
CA GLU A 366 10.41 -28.20 6.14
C GLU A 366 10.40 -29.49 5.32
N THR A 367 10.15 -29.39 4.01
CA THR A 367 11.16 -29.78 3.00
C THR A 367 10.75 -29.34 1.58
N ALA A 368 11.73 -28.72 0.92
CA ALA A 368 11.91 -28.49 -0.51
C ALA A 368 11.28 -27.23 -1.18
N GLY A 369 12.16 -26.24 -1.43
CA GLY A 369 12.11 -25.44 -2.67
C GLY A 369 12.35 -23.94 -2.51
N ALA A 370 13.61 -23.51 -2.65
CA ALA A 370 14.09 -22.14 -2.49
C ALA A 370 13.51 -21.10 -3.48
N GLY A 371 13.34 -19.85 -3.02
CA GLY A 371 13.36 -18.66 -3.88
C GLY A 371 12.48 -17.47 -3.48
N GLY A 372 12.98 -16.59 -2.60
CA GLY A 372 12.61 -15.15 -2.57
C GLY A 372 11.32 -14.73 -1.86
N ARG A 373 11.33 -14.67 -0.52
CA ARG A 373 10.29 -14.01 0.27
C ARG A 373 10.45 -12.48 0.21
N SER A 374 9.67 -11.81 -0.64
CA SER A 374 9.31 -10.40 -0.44
C SER A 374 8.11 -10.36 0.50
N GLY A 375 8.32 -9.85 1.73
CA GLY A 375 7.31 -9.79 2.77
C GLY A 375 6.17 -8.84 2.41
N THR A 376 5.12 -9.39 1.81
CA THR A 376 3.81 -8.73 1.71
C THR A 376 2.84 -9.64 2.44
N LEU A 377 2.35 -9.23 3.60
CA LEU A 377 1.26 -9.91 4.32
C LEU A 377 0.01 -9.89 3.40
N GLN A 378 -0.13 -10.93 2.58
CA GLN A 378 -1.28 -11.14 1.73
C GLN A 378 -2.42 -11.69 2.58
N TYR A 379 -3.53 -10.96 2.59
CA TYR A 379 -4.84 -11.53 2.87
C TYR A 379 -5.03 -12.77 1.97
N LYS A 380 -4.84 -13.97 2.53
CA LYS A 380 -5.24 -15.21 1.87
C LYS A 380 -6.74 -15.35 2.06
N PHE A 381 -7.46 -15.36 0.94
CA PHE A 381 -8.85 -15.77 0.88
C PHE A 381 -9.01 -17.04 1.70
N VAL A 382 -9.77 -16.98 2.80
CA VAL A 382 -10.00 -18.17 3.62
C VAL A 382 -10.81 -19.13 2.74
N ASP A 383 -10.19 -20.23 2.32
CA ASP A 383 -10.88 -21.39 1.75
C ASP A 383 -11.74 -22.05 2.85
N ILE A 384 -12.77 -21.32 3.29
CA ILE A 384 -13.85 -21.89 4.07
C ILE A 384 -14.68 -22.70 3.08
N LYS A 385 -14.87 -23.99 3.36
CA LYS A 385 -15.86 -24.86 2.72
C LYS A 385 -17.28 -24.32 2.95
N LEU A 386 -17.63 -23.20 2.32
CA LEU A 386 -18.99 -22.65 2.26
C LEU A 386 -19.69 -23.22 1.03
N SER A 387 -20.80 -23.91 1.27
CA SER A 387 -21.49 -24.85 0.37
C SER A 387 -22.26 -24.22 -0.79
N SER A 388 -22.06 -22.94 -1.15
CA SER A 388 -22.68 -22.37 -2.35
C SER A 388 -21.71 -21.56 -3.21
N SER A 389 -21.56 -21.98 -4.46
CA SER A 389 -20.72 -21.31 -5.47
C SER A 389 -21.16 -19.87 -5.78
N ALA A 390 -22.41 -19.52 -5.47
CA ALA A 390 -22.97 -18.18 -5.69
C ALA A 390 -22.48 -17.17 -4.64
N HIS A 391 -22.45 -17.55 -3.35
CA HIS A 391 -21.96 -16.67 -2.29
C HIS A 391 -20.45 -16.40 -2.43
N ARG A 392 -19.67 -17.43 -2.80
CA ARG A 392 -18.24 -17.30 -3.12
C ARG A 392 -17.99 -16.30 -4.26
N LYS A 393 -18.74 -16.40 -5.36
CA LYS A 393 -18.64 -15.46 -6.49
C LYS A 393 -19.05 -14.03 -6.12
N ALA A 394 -20.05 -13.87 -5.27
CA ALA A 394 -20.47 -12.55 -4.78
C ALA A 394 -19.40 -11.89 -3.90
N LEU A 395 -18.75 -12.67 -3.03
CA LEU A 395 -17.60 -12.22 -2.22
C LEU A 395 -16.38 -11.88 -3.09
N GLU A 396 -16.06 -12.70 -4.08
CA GLU A 396 -14.98 -12.41 -5.04
C GLU A 396 -15.25 -11.14 -5.86
N HIS A 397 -16.51 -10.88 -6.21
CA HIS A 397 -16.90 -9.63 -6.89
C HIS A 397 -16.78 -8.41 -5.96
N SER A 398 -17.27 -8.54 -4.72
CA SER A 398 -17.16 -7.55 -3.65
C SER A 398 -15.70 -7.16 -3.35
N ASP A 399 -14.81 -8.15 -3.33
CA ASP A 399 -13.38 -7.96 -3.06
C ASP A 399 -12.63 -7.26 -4.21
N ARG A 400 -13.12 -7.40 -5.45
CA ARG A 400 -12.56 -6.68 -6.61
C ARG A 400 -12.89 -5.20 -6.57
N VAL A 401 -14.12 -4.83 -6.18
CA VAL A 401 -14.60 -3.45 -6.26
C VAL A 401 -13.72 -2.50 -5.43
N TRP A 402 -13.43 -2.83 -4.17
CA TRP A 402 -12.64 -1.95 -3.33
C TRP A 402 -11.16 -1.90 -3.75
N ARG A 403 -10.60 -3.01 -4.27
CA ARG A 403 -9.24 -3.06 -4.81
C ARG A 403 -9.09 -2.22 -6.08
N ASP A 404 -10.06 -2.30 -6.97
CA ASP A 404 -10.11 -1.49 -8.20
C ASP A 404 -10.20 0.00 -7.84
N GLU A 405 -11.00 0.38 -6.84
CA GLU A 405 -11.07 1.77 -6.38
C GLU A 405 -9.76 2.22 -5.69
N CYS A 406 -9.06 1.35 -4.95
CA CYS A 406 -7.70 1.64 -4.45
C CYS A 406 -6.70 1.87 -5.60
N LEU A 407 -6.77 1.07 -6.67
CA LEU A 407 -5.96 1.27 -7.87
C LEU A 407 -6.28 2.60 -8.55
N ILE A 408 -7.55 2.96 -8.69
CA ILE A 408 -7.98 4.24 -9.25
C ILE A 408 -7.49 5.42 -8.39
N ALA A 409 -7.57 5.30 -7.06
CA ALA A 409 -7.06 6.31 -6.14
C ALA A 409 -5.55 6.54 -6.29
N MET A 410 -4.77 5.50 -6.63
CA MET A 410 -3.33 5.63 -6.91
C MET A 410 -3.04 6.47 -8.16
N TYR A 411 -3.96 6.56 -9.12
CA TYR A 411 -3.84 7.45 -10.27
C TYR A 411 -4.18 8.93 -9.95
N ASP A 412 -4.79 9.24 -8.81
CA ASP A 412 -5.06 10.62 -8.38
C ASP A 412 -3.77 11.29 -7.89
N TYR A 413 -2.99 11.85 -8.82
CA TYR A 413 -1.72 12.52 -8.53
C TYR A 413 -1.82 13.63 -7.46
N PRO A 414 -2.82 14.54 -7.47
CA PRO A 414 -3.02 15.49 -6.37
C PRO A 414 -3.21 14.86 -4.98
N LEU A 415 -3.68 13.61 -4.90
CA LEU A 415 -3.81 12.88 -3.63
C LEU A 415 -2.44 12.65 -2.99
N ARG A 416 -1.44 12.30 -3.79
CA ARG A 416 -0.05 12.10 -3.36
C ARG A 416 0.51 13.31 -2.62
N TYR A 417 0.19 14.51 -3.09
CA TYR A 417 0.64 15.77 -2.48
C TYR A 417 -0.24 16.23 -1.32
N SER A 418 -1.54 15.98 -1.40
CA SER A 418 -2.49 16.43 -0.38
C SER A 418 -2.45 15.55 0.88
N CYS A 419 -2.24 14.25 0.71
CA CYS A 419 -2.35 13.24 1.76
C CYS A 419 -1.31 12.12 1.55
N PRO A 420 -0.01 12.37 1.83
CA PRO A 420 1.06 11.42 1.54
C PRO A 420 0.94 10.09 2.31
N GLU A 421 0.49 10.14 3.58
CA GLU A 421 0.31 8.95 4.42
C GLU A 421 -0.73 7.98 3.84
N MET A 422 -1.86 8.51 3.36
CA MET A 422 -2.90 7.71 2.71
C MET A 422 -2.40 7.10 1.39
N TYR A 423 -1.57 7.84 0.65
CA TYR A 423 -1.02 7.40 -0.61
C TYR A 423 0.03 6.27 -0.43
N GLU A 424 0.83 6.34 0.64
CA GLU A 424 1.74 5.25 1.02
C GLU A 424 0.97 3.99 1.40
N GLN A 425 -0.11 4.13 2.17
CA GLN A 425 -1.00 3.02 2.53
C GLN A 425 -1.68 2.41 1.30
N LEU A 426 -2.17 3.20 0.35
CA LEU A 426 -2.72 2.68 -0.90
C LEU A 426 -1.68 1.84 -1.66
N GLY A 427 -0.41 2.26 -1.63
CA GLY A 427 0.70 1.55 -2.24
C GLY A 427 0.98 0.16 -1.66
N THR A 428 0.53 -0.14 -0.42
CA THR A 428 0.67 -1.49 0.17
C THR A 428 -0.42 -2.46 -0.28
N PHE A 429 -1.57 -1.95 -0.76
CA PHE A 429 -2.72 -2.77 -1.13
C PHE A 429 -2.84 -3.03 -2.64
N VAL A 430 -2.14 -2.25 -3.47
CA VAL A 430 -2.18 -2.35 -4.92
C VAL A 430 -1.00 -3.20 -5.43
N ASP A 431 -1.31 -4.26 -6.16
CA ASP A 431 -0.32 -5.07 -6.88
C ASP A 431 0.31 -4.25 -8.01
N LYS A 432 1.43 -3.55 -7.72
CA LYS A 432 2.17 -2.73 -8.70
C LYS A 432 2.56 -3.52 -9.96
N ALA A 433 2.77 -4.83 -9.83
CA ALA A 433 3.09 -5.73 -10.94
C ALA A 433 1.95 -5.87 -11.98
N LYS A 434 0.69 -5.62 -11.60
CA LYS A 434 -0.47 -5.71 -12.50
C LYS A 434 -0.80 -4.38 -13.20
N ALA A 435 -0.11 -3.28 -12.87
CA ALA A 435 -0.40 -1.94 -13.38
C ALA A 435 0.89 -1.22 -13.87
N PRO A 436 1.43 -1.58 -15.06
CA PRO A 436 2.66 -0.98 -15.59
C PRO A 436 2.54 0.54 -15.80
N LEU A 437 1.34 1.03 -16.16
CA LEU A 437 1.07 2.46 -16.29
C LEU A 437 1.21 3.21 -14.95
N LEU A 438 0.90 2.56 -13.82
CA LEU A 438 1.03 3.18 -12.51
C LEU A 438 2.51 3.37 -12.15
N ASP A 439 3.39 2.40 -12.46
CA ASP A 439 4.84 2.56 -12.26
C ASP A 439 5.42 3.71 -13.10
N ILE A 440 4.95 3.86 -14.35
CA ILE A 440 5.35 4.96 -15.22
C ILE A 440 4.91 6.30 -14.63
N LEU A 441 3.66 6.43 -14.18
CA LEU A 441 3.14 7.67 -13.61
C LEU A 441 3.76 8.01 -12.25
N MET A 442 4.07 7.00 -11.44
CA MET A 442 4.66 7.19 -10.12
C MET A 442 6.05 7.77 -10.17
N ASN A 443 6.83 7.27 -11.14
CA ASN A 443 8.20 7.66 -11.40
C ASN A 443 8.28 8.71 -12.52
N LEU A 444 7.15 9.29 -12.95
CA LEU A 444 7.08 10.21 -14.08
C LEU A 444 8.03 11.40 -13.90
N LYS A 445 8.06 11.97 -12.70
CA LYS A 445 8.93 13.11 -12.39
C LYS A 445 10.40 12.74 -12.62
N GLU A 446 10.85 11.58 -12.13
CA GLU A 446 12.23 11.12 -12.25
C GLU A 446 12.56 10.72 -13.69
N LYS A 447 11.66 9.99 -14.34
CA LYS A 447 11.78 9.54 -15.73
C LYS A 447 11.79 10.71 -16.73
N MET A 448 11.13 11.84 -16.41
CA MET A 448 11.10 13.04 -17.26
C MET A 448 12.32 13.96 -17.11
N ILE A 449 13.14 13.80 -16.05
CA ILE A 449 14.32 14.66 -15.83
C ILE A 449 15.24 14.70 -17.05
N PRO A 450 15.64 13.55 -17.66
CA PRO A 450 16.53 13.57 -18.82
C PRO A 450 15.95 14.31 -20.02
N ALA A 451 14.65 14.14 -20.31
CA ALA A 451 13.98 14.82 -21.41
C ALA A 451 13.90 16.34 -21.19
N VAL A 452 13.59 16.77 -19.96
CA VAL A 452 13.54 18.20 -19.59
C VAL A 452 14.93 18.83 -19.63
N HIS A 453 15.96 18.13 -19.13
CA HIS A 453 17.35 18.61 -19.18
C HIS A 453 17.80 18.81 -20.62
N LEU A 454 17.60 17.82 -21.51
CA LEU A 454 17.94 17.93 -22.92
C LEU A 454 17.25 19.10 -23.62
N LEU A 455 15.94 19.28 -23.40
CA LEU A 455 15.17 20.38 -24.00
C LEU A 455 15.53 21.76 -23.43
N ARG A 456 15.92 21.83 -22.15
CA ARG A 456 16.34 23.09 -21.53
C ARG A 456 17.75 23.49 -21.96
N ASP A 457 18.68 22.54 -21.98
CA ASP A 457 20.09 22.79 -22.27
C ASP A 457 20.32 23.10 -23.75
N THR A 458 19.52 22.52 -24.66
CA THR A 458 19.49 22.92 -26.08
C THR A 458 19.09 24.37 -26.30
N SER A 459 18.19 24.90 -25.46
CA SER A 459 17.70 26.29 -25.58
C SER A 459 18.58 27.34 -24.90
N VAL A 460 19.43 26.97 -23.92
CA VAL A 460 20.14 27.93 -23.06
C VAL A 460 21.67 27.79 -23.05
N ASN A 461 22.29 26.62 -23.30
CA ASN A 461 23.76 26.50 -23.28
C ASN A 461 24.29 25.29 -24.08
N ALA A 462 24.88 25.54 -25.24
CA ALA A 462 25.61 24.58 -26.06
C ALA A 462 26.97 24.17 -25.44
N LYS A 463 26.96 23.54 -24.25
CA LYS A 463 28.18 23.10 -23.54
C LYS A 463 28.28 21.60 -23.30
N MET A 464 27.26 20.82 -23.64
CA MET A 464 27.34 19.36 -23.47
C MET A 464 27.96 18.72 -24.71
N ARG A 465 28.95 17.83 -24.51
CA ARG A 465 29.54 17.02 -25.57
C ARG A 465 28.47 16.07 -26.12
N ASP A 466 28.49 15.82 -27.43
CA ASP A 466 27.50 14.96 -28.11
C ASP A 466 27.45 13.55 -27.51
N GLU A 467 28.57 13.03 -26.99
CA GLU A 467 28.64 11.77 -26.23
C GLU A 467 27.69 11.75 -25.01
N HIS A 468 27.66 12.85 -24.25
CA HIS A 468 26.82 12.96 -23.07
C HIS A 468 25.34 13.16 -23.43
N LEU A 469 25.06 13.83 -24.56
CA LEU A 469 23.71 13.95 -25.12
C LEU A 469 23.15 12.58 -25.51
N LEU A 470 23.98 11.68 -26.04
CA LEU A 470 23.56 10.31 -26.39
C LEU A 470 23.23 9.47 -25.16
N ILE A 471 24.06 9.54 -24.11
CA ILE A 471 23.80 8.83 -22.86
C ILE A 471 22.48 9.31 -22.24
N MET A 472 22.29 10.63 -22.11
CA MET A 472 21.02 11.18 -21.61
C MET A 472 19.84 10.89 -22.55
N GLY A 473 20.08 10.94 -23.87
CA GLY A 473 19.09 10.65 -24.90
C GLY A 473 18.54 9.23 -24.81
N SER A 474 19.41 8.26 -24.50
CA SER A 474 19.02 6.86 -24.33
C SER A 474 17.97 6.63 -23.22
N GLU A 475 18.03 7.45 -22.16
CA GLU A 475 17.05 7.48 -21.07
C GLU A 475 15.84 8.34 -21.43
N ALA A 476 16.04 9.49 -22.06
CA ALA A 476 14.96 10.41 -22.43
C ALA A 476 13.94 9.78 -23.40
N ILE A 477 14.40 8.97 -24.36
CA ILE A 477 13.55 8.27 -25.33
C ILE A 477 12.52 7.36 -24.65
N LYS A 478 12.82 6.83 -23.45
CA LYS A 478 11.87 5.99 -22.70
C LYS A 478 10.60 6.73 -22.29
N THR A 479 10.63 8.07 -22.27
CA THR A 479 9.47 8.92 -21.97
C THR A 479 8.84 9.58 -23.18
N LEU A 480 9.35 9.29 -24.39
CA LEU A 480 8.89 9.93 -25.62
C LEU A 480 7.40 9.66 -25.91
N CYS A 481 6.90 8.48 -25.54
CA CYS A 481 5.48 8.12 -25.66
C CYS A 481 4.54 9.04 -24.85
N LEU A 482 5.05 9.77 -23.86
CA LEU A 482 4.25 10.64 -22.98
C LEU A 482 4.17 12.08 -23.49
N HIS A 483 5.24 12.59 -24.09
CA HIS A 483 5.35 14.01 -24.46
C HIS A 483 5.46 14.27 -25.97
N ARG A 484 5.71 13.23 -26.78
CA ARG A 484 5.72 13.28 -28.26
C ARG A 484 6.55 14.45 -28.85
N SER A 485 7.69 14.77 -28.23
CA SER A 485 8.48 15.95 -28.60
C SER A 485 9.37 15.67 -29.80
N ILE A 486 9.05 16.29 -30.94
CA ILE A 486 9.84 16.22 -32.18
C ILE A 486 11.21 16.90 -32.00
N GLU A 487 11.28 17.98 -31.22
CA GLU A 487 12.54 18.72 -31.01
C GLU A 487 13.58 17.88 -30.26
N LEU A 488 13.13 17.07 -29.29
CA LEU A 488 13.99 16.12 -28.59
C LEU A 488 14.58 15.10 -29.58
N VAL A 489 13.75 14.58 -30.48
CA VAL A 489 14.16 13.60 -31.50
C VAL A 489 15.19 14.20 -32.44
N ARG A 490 14.97 15.44 -32.92
CA ARG A 490 15.93 16.18 -33.76
C ARG A 490 17.27 16.38 -33.05
N CYS A 491 17.24 16.79 -31.79
CA CYS A 491 18.46 16.98 -30.99
C CYS A 491 19.26 15.68 -30.86
N ILE A 492 18.60 14.58 -30.52
CA ILE A 492 19.25 13.27 -30.34
C ILE A 492 19.82 12.75 -31.67
N LEU A 493 19.06 12.81 -32.76
CA LEU A 493 19.54 12.34 -34.08
C LEU A 493 20.68 13.19 -34.63
N LYS A 494 20.70 14.49 -34.35
CA LYS A 494 21.84 15.35 -34.69
C LYS A 494 23.10 14.93 -33.94
N ALA A 495 22.99 14.62 -32.64
CA ALA A 495 24.11 14.08 -31.86
C ALA A 495 24.57 12.72 -32.40
N VAL A 496 23.63 11.85 -32.80
CA VAL A 496 23.93 10.58 -33.48
C VAL A 496 24.77 10.81 -34.74
N GLY A 497 24.36 11.73 -35.61
CA GLY A 497 25.11 12.03 -36.85
C GLY A 497 26.52 12.53 -36.62
N ASN A 498 26.68 13.45 -35.65
CA ASN A 498 27.99 13.99 -35.30
C ASN A 498 28.92 12.89 -34.77
N CYS A 499 28.45 12.10 -33.80
CA CYS A 499 29.22 11.03 -33.17
C CYS A 499 29.49 9.84 -34.11
N ALA A 500 28.52 9.46 -34.94
CA ALA A 500 28.66 8.34 -35.86
C ALA A 500 29.75 8.58 -36.91
N SER A 501 30.10 9.83 -37.18
CA SER A 501 31.17 10.20 -38.11
C SER A 501 32.58 10.14 -37.51
N SER A 502 32.73 10.05 -36.18
CA SER A 502 34.00 10.23 -35.47
C SER A 502 34.44 9.05 -34.59
N ILE A 503 33.57 8.08 -34.30
CA ILE A 503 33.81 6.99 -33.32
C ILE A 503 34.28 5.71 -34.01
N THR A 504 35.22 4.99 -33.37
CA THR A 504 35.71 3.66 -33.79
C THR A 504 34.97 2.52 -33.07
N GLU A 505 34.92 1.33 -33.70
CA GLU A 505 34.09 0.16 -33.33
C GLU A 505 34.16 -0.30 -31.86
N ASP A 506 35.28 -0.10 -31.16
CA ASP A 506 35.51 -0.67 -29.81
C ASP A 506 34.86 0.13 -28.67
N GLU A 507 34.11 1.18 -28.97
CA GLU A 507 33.55 2.07 -27.95
C GLU A 507 32.10 1.66 -27.58
N PRO A 508 31.77 1.49 -26.28
CA PRO A 508 30.40 1.16 -25.83
C PRO A 508 29.35 2.20 -26.24
N LEU A 509 29.80 3.36 -26.72
CA LEU A 509 28.95 4.40 -27.26
C LEU A 509 28.29 4.01 -28.59
N TRP A 510 28.90 3.11 -29.38
CA TRP A 510 28.30 2.64 -30.64
C TRP A 510 27.01 1.83 -30.40
N ASP A 511 27.01 0.96 -29.39
CA ASP A 511 25.83 0.20 -28.97
C ASP A 511 24.68 1.13 -28.55
N ILE A 512 25.01 2.23 -27.88
CA ILE A 512 24.03 3.26 -27.49
C ILE A 512 23.47 3.96 -28.74
N ILE A 513 24.32 4.33 -29.68
CA ILE A 513 23.94 4.98 -30.95
C ILE A 513 23.01 4.08 -31.78
N GLU A 514 23.37 2.81 -31.95
CA GLU A 514 22.54 1.82 -32.64
C GLU A 514 21.20 1.65 -31.94
N SER A 515 21.22 1.42 -30.62
CA SER A 515 20.01 1.24 -29.81
C SER A 515 19.06 2.44 -29.88
N ILE A 516 19.59 3.66 -29.87
CA ILE A 516 18.81 4.89 -30.02
C ILE A 516 18.17 4.94 -31.41
N THR A 517 18.95 4.71 -32.45
CA THR A 517 18.49 4.83 -33.85
C THR A 517 17.38 3.81 -34.14
N VAL A 518 17.57 2.56 -33.75
CA VAL A 518 16.55 1.50 -33.90
C VAL A 518 15.28 1.85 -33.13
N ARG A 519 15.39 2.27 -31.85
CA ARG A 519 14.20 2.64 -31.04
C ARG A 519 13.41 3.82 -31.61
N LEU A 520 14.09 4.76 -32.26
CA LEU A 520 13.43 5.89 -32.91
C LEU A 520 12.77 5.50 -34.23
N LEU A 521 13.41 4.63 -35.04
CA LEU A 521 12.83 4.11 -36.29
C LEU A 521 11.63 3.18 -36.03
N ALA A 522 11.71 2.35 -34.98
CA ALA A 522 10.66 1.41 -34.56
C ALA A 522 9.65 2.03 -33.58
N ASN A 523 9.51 3.36 -33.54
CA ASN A 523 8.59 4.02 -32.61
C ASN A 523 7.13 3.70 -32.93
N GLU A 524 6.29 3.50 -31.91
CA GLU A 524 4.85 3.24 -32.08
C GLU A 524 4.12 4.42 -32.72
N ASP A 525 4.57 5.65 -32.43
CA ASP A 525 3.99 6.88 -32.94
C ASP A 525 4.40 7.15 -34.39
N GLU A 526 3.42 7.19 -35.29
CA GLU A 526 3.64 7.38 -36.72
C GLU A 526 4.19 8.77 -37.08
N GLU A 527 3.80 9.84 -36.36
CA GLU A 527 4.30 11.20 -36.63
C GLU A 527 5.79 11.30 -36.28
N ILE A 528 6.16 10.75 -35.11
CA ILE A 528 7.56 10.68 -34.68
C ILE A 528 8.36 9.82 -35.65
N ARG A 529 7.85 8.63 -35.99
CA ARG A 529 8.51 7.73 -36.93
C ARG A 529 8.73 8.41 -38.28
N SER A 530 7.72 9.09 -38.82
CA SER A 530 7.84 9.83 -40.08
C SER A 530 8.92 10.91 -40.04
N GLU A 531 9.06 11.62 -38.94
CA GLU A 531 10.10 12.63 -38.76
C GLU A 531 11.50 11.99 -38.65
N VAL A 532 11.63 10.89 -37.91
CA VAL A 532 12.90 10.14 -37.79
C VAL A 532 13.38 9.66 -39.16
N TYR A 533 12.51 9.05 -39.95
CA TYR A 533 12.85 8.59 -41.30
C TYR A 533 13.28 9.75 -42.22
N GLU A 534 12.62 10.91 -42.11
CA GLU A 534 13.01 12.11 -42.87
C GLU A 534 14.39 12.63 -42.47
N ILE A 535 14.66 12.74 -41.15
CA ILE A 535 15.97 13.16 -40.64
C ILE A 535 17.06 12.19 -41.07
N CYS A 536 16.85 10.87 -40.91
CA CYS A 536 17.82 9.86 -41.33
C CYS A 536 18.11 9.91 -42.84
N ALA A 537 17.07 10.06 -43.68
CA ALA A 537 17.25 10.19 -45.12
C ALA A 537 18.03 11.46 -45.49
N ASN A 538 17.77 12.58 -44.82
CA ASN A 538 18.50 13.84 -45.02
C ASN A 538 19.96 13.71 -44.59
N MET A 539 20.25 13.05 -43.45
CA MET A 539 21.63 12.80 -43.00
C MET A 539 22.41 11.95 -44.01
N MET A 540 21.80 10.90 -44.57
CA MET A 540 22.41 10.10 -45.65
C MET A 540 22.64 10.92 -46.91
N LYS A 541 21.67 11.78 -47.29
CA LYS A 541 21.77 12.67 -48.45
C LYS A 541 22.90 13.67 -48.29
N GLU A 542 23.03 14.30 -47.12
CA GLU A 542 24.11 15.24 -46.81
C GLU A 542 25.47 14.55 -46.85
N PHE A 543 25.56 13.32 -46.33
CA PHE A 543 26.79 12.52 -46.41
C PHE A 543 27.19 12.24 -47.87
N ILE A 544 26.24 11.81 -48.71
CA ILE A 544 26.52 11.52 -50.13
C ILE A 544 26.83 12.80 -50.92
N GLY A 545 26.12 13.90 -50.66
CA GLY A 545 26.41 15.20 -51.30
C GLY A 545 27.84 15.67 -51.04
N GLN A 546 28.36 15.44 -49.82
CA GLN A 546 29.75 15.71 -49.49
C GLN A 546 30.77 14.85 -50.27
N LEU A 547 30.35 13.68 -50.78
CA LEU A 547 31.20 12.82 -51.61
C LEU A 547 31.21 13.24 -53.09
N ASP A 548 30.14 13.88 -53.57
CA ASP A 548 29.95 14.29 -54.97
C ASP A 548 30.68 15.61 -55.30
N ASP A 549 30.73 16.56 -54.36
CA ASP A 549 31.26 17.93 -54.55
C ASP A 549 32.79 18.07 -54.69
N GLY A 550 33.52 17.01 -55.07
CA GLY A 550 34.98 17.07 -55.24
C GLY A 550 35.78 17.34 -53.94
N ALA A 551 35.10 17.35 -52.79
CA ALA A 551 35.67 17.51 -51.45
C ALA A 551 36.42 16.26 -50.92
N ILE A 552 36.86 15.39 -51.83
CA ILE A 552 37.78 14.27 -51.57
C ILE A 552 39.10 14.77 -50.93
N LEU A 553 39.41 16.06 -51.07
CA LEU A 553 40.61 16.69 -50.52
C LEU A 553 40.55 17.02 -49.02
N THR A 554 39.37 17.17 -48.39
CA THR A 554 39.26 17.52 -46.95
C THR A 554 38.97 16.34 -46.02
N ARG A 555 38.50 15.19 -46.53
CA ARG A 555 38.35 13.94 -45.74
C ARG A 555 39.23 12.79 -46.24
N ARG A 556 40.50 13.10 -46.53
CA ARG A 556 41.55 12.11 -46.86
C ARG A 556 41.69 10.99 -45.80
N GLY A 557 41.17 11.19 -44.59
CA GLY A 557 41.11 10.20 -43.51
C GLY A 557 40.07 9.08 -43.69
N LEU A 558 38.89 9.32 -44.30
CA LEU A 558 37.83 8.28 -44.42
C LEU A 558 38.08 7.29 -45.56
N LEU A 559 38.74 7.74 -46.62
CA LEU A 559 39.07 6.93 -47.81
C LEU A 559 40.52 6.42 -47.79
N SER A 560 41.23 6.60 -46.66
CA SER A 560 42.54 5.97 -46.48
C SER A 560 42.37 4.47 -46.30
N SER A 561 43.20 3.67 -46.98
CA SER A 561 43.29 2.22 -46.77
C SER A 561 43.59 1.85 -45.30
N SER A 562 44.17 2.78 -44.52
CA SER A 562 44.47 2.60 -43.09
C SER A 562 43.33 2.99 -42.13
N ALA A 563 42.18 3.45 -42.66
CA ALA A 563 41.06 3.91 -41.85
C ALA A 563 40.19 2.74 -41.37
N PRO A 564 39.51 2.87 -40.20
CA PRO A 564 38.55 1.88 -39.71
C PRO A 564 37.45 1.59 -40.75
N LYS A 565 36.71 0.49 -40.54
CA LYS A 565 35.60 0.09 -41.42
C LYS A 565 34.54 1.21 -41.49
N LEU A 566 33.97 1.43 -42.67
CA LEU A 566 32.87 2.37 -42.85
C LEU A 566 31.60 1.82 -42.19
N ARG A 567 31.29 2.31 -40.98
CA ARG A 567 30.10 1.93 -40.20
C ARG A 567 29.00 2.97 -40.20
N ALA A 568 29.20 4.12 -40.84
CA ALA A 568 28.19 5.16 -40.96
C ALA A 568 28.19 5.79 -42.35
N MET A 569 26.99 6.06 -42.87
CA MET A 569 26.76 6.87 -44.07
C MET A 569 25.84 8.03 -43.70
N GLY A 570 26.27 8.87 -42.75
CA GLY A 570 25.41 9.88 -42.11
C GLY A 570 24.51 9.32 -41.01
N ILE A 571 24.06 8.07 -41.14
CA ILE A 571 23.45 7.30 -40.06
C ILE A 571 24.29 6.06 -39.72
N PRO A 572 24.15 5.49 -38.52
CA PRO A 572 24.78 4.21 -38.18
C PRO A 572 24.27 3.10 -39.11
N LEU A 573 25.19 2.31 -39.64
CA LEU A 573 24.90 1.15 -40.47
C LEU A 573 25.05 -0.11 -39.62
N SER A 574 23.91 -0.72 -39.31
CA SER A 574 23.85 -2.01 -38.64
C SER A 574 22.80 -2.90 -39.29
N LEU A 575 22.93 -4.20 -39.05
CA LEU A 575 21.96 -5.19 -39.53
C LEU A 575 20.55 -4.86 -39.01
N GLN A 576 20.42 -4.44 -37.76
CA GLN A 576 19.13 -4.14 -37.14
C GLN A 576 18.46 -2.93 -37.79
N ILE A 577 19.23 -1.84 -37.99
CA ILE A 577 18.73 -0.61 -38.61
C ILE A 577 18.26 -0.86 -40.05
N LEU A 578 19.06 -1.57 -40.84
CA LEU A 578 18.71 -1.86 -42.22
C LEU A 578 17.55 -2.86 -42.34
N THR A 579 17.43 -3.79 -41.40
CA THR A 579 16.26 -4.69 -41.32
C THR A 579 14.99 -3.90 -41.02
N GLU A 580 15.05 -2.94 -40.08
CA GLU A 580 13.93 -2.06 -39.75
C GLU A 580 13.48 -1.23 -40.96
N ILE A 581 14.43 -0.59 -41.65
CA ILE A 581 14.16 0.22 -42.85
C ILE A 581 13.56 -0.65 -43.96
N THR A 582 14.06 -1.86 -44.17
CA THR A 582 13.61 -2.75 -45.26
C THR A 582 12.24 -3.36 -44.94
N CYS A 583 12.05 -3.91 -43.74
CA CYS A 583 10.87 -4.68 -43.39
C CYS A 583 9.69 -3.83 -42.93
N PHE A 584 9.92 -2.66 -42.33
CA PHE A 584 8.87 -1.80 -41.77
C PHE A 584 8.83 -0.41 -42.43
N GLY A 585 9.98 0.13 -42.82
CA GLY A 585 10.05 1.42 -43.53
C GLY A 585 9.52 1.34 -44.96
N TYR A 586 10.13 0.51 -45.81
CA TYR A 586 9.79 0.39 -47.23
C TYR A 586 8.39 -0.20 -47.48
N THR A 587 7.92 -1.06 -46.57
CA THR A 587 6.58 -1.67 -46.62
C THR A 587 5.51 -0.84 -45.92
N SER A 588 5.86 0.33 -45.38
CA SER A 588 4.94 1.17 -44.60
C SER A 588 3.73 1.62 -45.42
N SER A 589 2.56 1.68 -44.78
CA SER A 589 1.36 2.30 -45.32
C SER A 589 1.51 3.82 -45.51
N ASN A 590 2.39 4.46 -44.74
CA ASN A 590 2.66 5.87 -44.84
C ASN A 590 3.59 6.16 -46.03
N SER A 591 3.10 6.94 -47.00
CA SER A 591 3.84 7.24 -48.22
C SER A 591 5.14 8.00 -47.97
N LYS A 592 5.19 8.87 -46.94
CA LYS A 592 6.38 9.65 -46.59
C LYS A 592 7.46 8.75 -45.99
N ILE A 593 7.10 7.89 -45.04
CA ILE A 593 8.03 6.89 -44.46
C ILE A 593 8.59 6.00 -45.57
N ARG A 594 7.71 5.46 -46.41
CA ARG A 594 8.11 4.60 -47.54
C ARG A 594 9.07 5.29 -48.49
N GLN A 595 8.81 6.56 -48.85
CA GLN A 595 9.68 7.32 -49.74
C GLN A 595 11.05 7.60 -49.12
N CYS A 596 11.10 7.93 -47.83
CA CYS A 596 12.35 8.10 -47.09
C CYS A 596 13.14 6.79 -47.04
N ALA A 597 12.49 5.68 -46.69
CA ALA A 597 13.10 4.35 -46.66
C ALA A 597 13.63 3.93 -48.04
N GLU A 598 12.84 4.12 -49.11
CA GLU A 598 13.28 3.86 -50.49
C GLU A 598 14.52 4.68 -50.84
N THR A 599 14.54 5.97 -50.47
CA THR A 599 15.68 6.86 -50.71
C THR A 599 16.93 6.38 -49.98
N MET A 600 16.80 5.99 -48.72
CA MET A 600 17.90 5.46 -47.91
C MET A 600 18.46 4.16 -48.48
N LEU A 601 17.60 3.23 -48.91
CA LEU A 601 18.02 1.97 -49.52
C LEU A 601 18.65 2.18 -50.90
N LEU A 602 18.15 3.12 -51.71
CA LEU A 602 18.76 3.51 -52.98
C LEU A 602 20.15 4.12 -52.77
N PHE A 603 20.31 4.98 -51.77
CA PHE A 603 21.62 5.50 -51.38
C PHE A 603 22.59 4.40 -50.97
N LEU A 604 22.12 3.41 -50.22
CA LEU A 604 22.93 2.27 -49.82
C LEU A 604 23.35 1.42 -51.03
N CYS A 605 22.42 1.01 -51.88
CA CYS A 605 22.72 0.13 -53.02
C CYS A 605 23.61 0.82 -54.07
N ASN A 606 23.42 2.13 -54.27
CA ASN A 606 24.19 2.90 -55.23
C ASN A 606 25.51 3.42 -54.66
N SER A 607 25.80 3.25 -53.36
CA SER A 607 27.00 3.87 -52.78
C SER A 607 28.32 3.27 -53.28
N LYS A 608 28.27 2.12 -53.96
CA LYS A 608 29.40 1.57 -54.73
C LYS A 608 30.02 2.59 -55.69
N ALA A 609 29.20 3.42 -56.35
CA ALA A 609 29.68 4.43 -57.30
C ALA A 609 30.57 5.48 -56.63
N TYR A 610 30.36 5.73 -55.33
CA TYR A 610 31.02 6.80 -54.57
C TYR A 610 32.15 6.27 -53.66
N LEU A 611 32.01 5.06 -53.09
CA LEU A 611 32.89 4.56 -52.02
C LEU A 611 34.11 3.74 -52.48
N ARG A 612 34.18 3.35 -53.77
CA ARG A 612 35.31 2.59 -54.35
C ARG A 612 35.76 1.41 -53.48
N GLU A 613 37.00 1.41 -52.99
CA GLU A 613 37.58 0.32 -52.18
C GLU A 613 36.89 0.17 -50.81
N LYS A 614 36.31 1.24 -50.26
CA LYS A 614 35.56 1.21 -48.98
C LYS A 614 34.14 0.65 -49.12
N TRP A 615 33.70 0.35 -50.34
CA TRP A 615 32.42 -0.33 -50.56
C TRP A 615 32.39 -1.72 -49.93
N THR A 616 33.53 -2.39 -49.75
CA THR A 616 33.60 -3.71 -49.11
C THR A 616 33.01 -3.72 -47.71
N ASP A 617 33.17 -2.61 -46.97
CA ASP A 617 32.63 -2.47 -45.61
C ASP A 617 31.10 -2.39 -45.62
N VAL A 618 30.54 -1.68 -46.60
CA VAL A 618 29.08 -1.60 -46.80
C VAL A 618 28.53 -2.93 -47.31
N GLN A 619 29.25 -3.58 -48.21
CA GLN A 619 28.91 -4.89 -48.74
C GLN A 619 28.80 -5.94 -47.63
N GLU A 620 29.70 -5.93 -46.64
CA GLU A 620 29.67 -6.85 -45.50
C GLU A 620 28.36 -6.74 -44.70
N ILE A 621 27.79 -5.53 -44.59
CA ILE A 621 26.52 -5.26 -43.88
C ILE A 621 25.32 -5.53 -44.80
N LEU A 622 25.44 -5.23 -46.09
CA LEU A 622 24.38 -5.35 -47.08
C LEU A 622 24.08 -6.82 -47.45
N LEU A 623 25.11 -7.65 -47.60
CA LEU A 623 24.97 -9.05 -48.03
C LEU A 623 24.03 -9.88 -47.14
N PRO A 624 24.12 -9.82 -45.79
CA PRO A 624 23.18 -10.50 -44.91
C PRO A 624 21.70 -10.09 -45.10
N ILE A 625 21.44 -8.85 -45.51
CA ILE A 625 20.07 -8.31 -45.71
C ILE A 625 19.62 -8.46 -47.15
N ALA A 626 20.53 -8.70 -48.08
CA ALA A 626 20.23 -8.79 -49.50
C ALA A 626 19.05 -9.74 -49.83
N PRO A 627 18.87 -10.91 -49.19
CA PRO A 627 17.69 -11.75 -49.41
C PRO A 627 16.37 -11.07 -49.01
N LEU A 628 16.35 -10.35 -47.89
CA LEU A 628 15.18 -9.58 -47.42
C LEU A 628 14.90 -8.40 -48.33
N LEU A 629 15.96 -7.70 -48.76
CA LEU A 629 15.86 -6.58 -49.70
C LEU A 629 15.32 -7.03 -51.06
N GLN A 630 15.78 -8.18 -51.58
CA GLN A 630 15.22 -8.80 -52.79
C GLN A 630 13.73 -9.09 -52.61
N ALA A 631 13.34 -9.73 -51.50
CA ALA A 631 11.94 -10.06 -51.24
C ALA A 631 11.05 -8.82 -51.09
N ALA A 632 11.56 -7.73 -50.52
CA ALA A 632 10.82 -6.49 -50.32
C ALA A 632 10.72 -5.64 -51.60
N ALA A 633 11.82 -5.51 -52.36
CA ALA A 633 11.92 -4.59 -53.49
C ALA A 633 11.48 -5.20 -54.83
N ILE A 634 11.65 -6.53 -55.01
CA ILE A 634 11.28 -7.26 -56.22
C ILE A 634 9.84 -7.76 -56.06
N GLY A 635 8.89 -6.89 -56.41
CA GLY A 635 7.46 -7.17 -56.36
C GLY A 635 6.80 -7.25 -57.74
N LEU A 636 5.46 -7.23 -57.78
CA LEU A 636 4.70 -7.24 -59.04
C LEU A 636 4.78 -5.93 -59.85
N ASN A 637 5.24 -4.84 -59.24
CA ASN A 637 5.38 -3.56 -59.92
C ASN A 637 6.86 -3.22 -60.02
N GLU A 638 7.29 -2.73 -61.19
CA GLU A 638 8.64 -2.22 -61.35
C GLU A 638 8.84 -0.97 -60.49
N THR A 639 9.73 -1.08 -59.50
CA THR A 639 10.15 0.05 -58.67
C THR A 639 11.57 0.45 -59.01
N LYS A 640 11.96 1.69 -58.67
CA LYS A 640 13.35 2.15 -58.86
C LYS A 640 14.30 1.30 -58.02
N LEU A 641 13.94 1.04 -56.77
CA LEU A 641 14.71 0.17 -55.90
C LEU A 641 14.82 -1.26 -56.45
N GLY A 642 13.72 -1.85 -56.94
CA GLY A 642 13.72 -3.19 -57.53
C GLY A 642 14.72 -3.33 -58.69
N ARG A 643 14.75 -2.36 -59.62
CA ARG A 643 15.74 -2.37 -60.72
C ARG A 643 17.19 -2.27 -60.24
N VAL A 644 17.45 -1.45 -59.22
CA VAL A 644 18.80 -1.34 -58.64
C VAL A 644 19.19 -2.64 -57.95
N VAL A 645 18.27 -3.28 -57.23
CA VAL A 645 18.51 -4.56 -56.54
C VAL A 645 18.76 -5.67 -57.56
N ILE A 646 17.99 -5.76 -58.64
CA ILE A 646 18.25 -6.72 -59.74
C ILE A 646 19.64 -6.48 -60.33
N GLY A 647 19.96 -5.23 -60.66
CA GLY A 647 21.28 -4.86 -61.19
C GLY A 647 22.44 -5.18 -60.23
N MET A 648 22.20 -5.20 -58.91
CA MET A 648 23.20 -5.56 -57.90
C MET A 648 23.65 -7.03 -58.00
N PHE A 649 22.78 -7.92 -58.47
CA PHE A 649 23.07 -9.34 -58.66
C PHE A 649 23.51 -9.69 -60.09
N HIS A 650 23.66 -8.69 -60.96
CA HIS A 650 24.27 -8.89 -62.27
C HIS A 650 25.76 -9.28 -62.11
N PRO A 651 26.30 -10.20 -62.94
CA PRO A 651 27.70 -10.62 -62.85
C PRO A 651 28.72 -9.47 -62.88
N ASP A 652 28.41 -8.40 -63.62
CA ASP A 652 29.26 -7.22 -63.75
C ASP A 652 29.23 -6.28 -62.52
N PHE A 653 28.30 -6.49 -61.58
CA PHE A 653 28.26 -5.72 -60.34
C PHE A 653 29.38 -6.10 -59.38
N GLY A 654 30.05 -7.25 -59.54
CA GLY A 654 31.23 -7.58 -58.74
C GLY A 654 30.95 -7.90 -57.27
N LEU A 655 29.78 -8.47 -56.96
CA LEU A 655 29.55 -9.20 -55.71
C LEU A 655 30.30 -10.55 -55.71
N PRO A 656 30.47 -11.22 -54.55
CA PRO A 656 31.04 -12.56 -54.51
C PRO A 656 30.16 -13.55 -55.29
N TRP A 657 30.79 -14.49 -56.00
CA TRP A 657 30.09 -15.39 -56.92
C TRP A 657 28.95 -16.19 -56.26
N LEU A 658 29.13 -16.62 -55.01
CA LEU A 658 28.11 -17.36 -54.27
C LEU A 658 26.86 -16.51 -54.01
N ASP A 659 27.04 -15.23 -53.66
CA ASP A 659 25.94 -14.30 -53.40
C ASP A 659 25.19 -13.95 -54.69
N ILE A 660 25.91 -13.79 -55.80
CA ILE A 660 25.34 -13.63 -57.15
C ILE A 660 24.47 -14.84 -57.49
N LEU A 661 25.02 -16.05 -57.36
CA LEU A 661 24.30 -17.28 -57.67
C LEU A 661 23.04 -17.44 -56.82
N GLN A 662 23.16 -17.21 -55.51
CA GLN A 662 22.01 -17.29 -54.59
C GLN A 662 20.95 -16.24 -54.91
N GLY A 663 21.36 -15.01 -55.22
CA GLY A 663 20.45 -13.93 -55.60
C GLY A 663 19.70 -14.23 -56.88
N ASN A 664 20.39 -14.67 -57.93
CA ASN A 664 19.79 -15.03 -59.21
C ASN A 664 18.89 -16.26 -59.09
N LEU A 665 19.28 -17.26 -58.27
CA LEU A 665 18.44 -18.42 -58.00
C LEU A 665 17.09 -18.03 -57.37
N ARG A 666 17.06 -17.02 -56.49
CA ARG A 666 15.80 -16.50 -55.93
C ARG A 666 14.93 -15.83 -57.00
N MET A 667 15.54 -15.11 -57.95
CA MET A 667 14.84 -14.42 -59.04
C MET A 667 14.27 -15.39 -60.09
N LEU A 668 14.94 -16.52 -60.35
CA LEU A 668 14.43 -17.57 -61.26
C LEU A 668 13.06 -18.12 -60.86
N PHE A 669 12.72 -18.11 -59.57
CA PHE A 669 11.41 -18.56 -59.07
C PHE A 669 10.40 -17.41 -58.92
N HIS A 670 10.70 -16.23 -59.45
CA HIS A 670 9.79 -15.10 -59.40
C HIS A 670 8.55 -15.31 -60.29
N ILE A 671 7.42 -14.72 -59.87
CA ILE A 671 6.12 -14.90 -60.53
C ILE A 671 6.13 -14.28 -61.93
N GLN A 672 6.84 -13.16 -62.11
CA GLN A 672 6.93 -12.44 -63.38
C GLN A 672 8.00 -13.01 -64.31
N SER A 673 7.64 -13.26 -65.57
CA SER A 673 8.56 -13.81 -66.57
C SER A 673 9.73 -12.89 -66.90
N GLY A 674 9.52 -11.57 -66.97
CA GLY A 674 10.60 -10.62 -67.28
C GLY A 674 11.76 -10.65 -66.28
N ILE A 675 11.46 -10.88 -64.99
CA ILE A 675 12.47 -10.98 -63.92
C ILE A 675 13.19 -12.34 -63.93
N ARG A 676 12.63 -13.35 -64.60
CA ARG A 676 13.28 -14.66 -64.77
C ARG A 676 14.22 -14.72 -65.98
N GLU A 677 14.04 -13.79 -66.93
CA GLU A 677 14.80 -13.73 -68.18
C GLU A 677 16.03 -12.83 -68.09
N GLU A 678 16.06 -11.88 -67.14
CA GLU A 678 17.25 -11.13 -66.71
C GLU A 678 18.14 -11.96 -65.77
#